data_AF-A0A7C7Z2K7-F1
#
_entry.id   AF-A0A7C7Z2K7-F1
#
_cell.length_a   1.000
_cell.length_b   1.000
_cell.length_c   1.000
_cell.angle_alpha   90.00
_cell.angle_beta   90.00
_cell.angle_gamma   90.00
#
_symmetry.space_group_name_H-M   'P 1'
#
loop_
_entity.id
_entity.type
_entity.pdbx_description
1 polymer ?
#
loop_
_entity_poly.entity_id
_entity_poly.type
_entity_poly.pdbx_seq_one_letter_code
_entity_poly.pdbx_strand_id
1 'polypeptide(L)'
;MRAGLRAIAIFIALALIPIPTVSADDTMATAAVLTDGATSSGSVDADGDTTDWWKIEAWTGDSVSLSVSTCCHGTFDGYDGQMGIYDSGGNELTSTSFANDGTRNIAATATSHDWYFFRIKAVPDGWFSSQFDYDVTPQLQTGYRDTDDDGFTDNDDDCDTVAGDSTSDRNGCPDSDGDGYSDPGSGWSVAQGADAFPSDNTQWLDSDGDDFGDNPAPATNPDGCPDFYGHSTQDRNGCTDSDADGWSDPDPNSLWSDLPWYISDGADAFFQDNTQWHDTDSDQFGDNWADMSWGVMRNGTGIGVFVENATRPDFCPTEWGNSTEDRFGCVDGDGDGWSNPDMNWTYDPVRCQSDETHCADAFPNDPTQWADRDLDGFGDNPLGTDPDAFPDNPTQWLDTDGDGYGDNTASGAWQADNFSDEPTQWADLDGDGYGDNLSGSEPDSCINRIGSSHHDRYGCPDSDGDGYSNADGTWLAHPSGFGDAFPEEITQWHDVDGDGFGDNQEIEAWQSDSCVATFGKSYRDRWGCPDTDGDGSSDAQPELGWLANPFGEADAFINDPTQWEDIDGDGFGDNQAAGATSPDRCKETPGTSREDRHGCTDSDNDGYSDMGDRFPYDPSQWADSDGDGFGDNSFGHQSDACPFEEVSLGVSLIDRLGCPDIDRDGYSDADETWLANPEGEADAFPKNRLQWSDQDGDGYGDNAMGSLRDDCPTEAGTSSIDLQGCPDSNSDGFSDSYGTINAHISLMSENPSSSIFTFLPPIIIFVLTFLFVTALRKEDGGEILE
;
A
#
# COMPACT_ATOMS: atom_id res chain seq x y z
N MET A 1 83.45 -73.39 15.49
CA MET A 1 84.34 -74.46 14.98
C MET A 1 84.60 -74.29 13.48
N ARG A 2 85.55 -73.43 13.08
CA ARG A 2 86.21 -73.42 11.75
C ARG A 2 87.31 -72.34 11.63
N ALA A 3 88.00 -72.04 12.74
CA ALA A 3 89.15 -71.11 12.76
C ALA A 3 90.42 -71.72 13.40
N GLY A 4 90.36 -72.99 13.84
CA GLY A 4 91.44 -73.65 14.59
C GLY A 4 92.54 -74.33 13.76
N LEU A 5 92.63 -74.08 12.45
CA LEU A 5 93.60 -74.78 11.59
C LEU A 5 94.54 -73.87 10.77
N ARG A 6 94.47 -72.55 10.92
CA ARG A 6 95.37 -71.61 10.22
C ARG A 6 96.46 -70.99 11.11
N ALA A 7 96.34 -71.08 12.44
CA ALA A 7 97.32 -70.49 13.36
C ALA A 7 98.57 -71.36 13.61
N ILE A 8 98.49 -72.69 13.46
CA ILE A 8 99.61 -73.59 13.80
C ILE A 8 100.68 -73.64 12.69
N ALA A 9 100.36 -73.26 11.44
CA ALA A 9 101.31 -73.26 10.33
C ALA A 9 102.16 -71.97 10.23
N ILE A 10 101.71 -70.85 10.82
CA ILE A 10 102.45 -69.58 10.81
C ILE A 10 103.45 -69.51 11.98
N PHE A 11 103.18 -70.22 13.08
CA PHE A 11 104.09 -70.30 14.24
C PHE A 11 105.44 -71.00 13.95
N ILE A 12 105.57 -71.75 12.85
CA ILE A 12 106.82 -72.44 12.47
C ILE A 12 107.63 -71.61 11.43
N ALA A 13 107.04 -70.58 10.82
CA ALA A 13 107.71 -69.74 9.80
C ALA A 13 108.27 -68.42 10.35
N LEU A 14 107.91 -68.02 11.58
CA LEU A 14 108.41 -66.81 12.26
C LEU A 14 109.63 -67.05 13.17
N ALA A 15 110.12 -68.28 13.28
CA ALA A 15 111.23 -68.65 14.17
C ALA A 15 112.62 -68.66 13.48
N LEU A 16 112.74 -68.13 12.25
CA LEU A 16 113.99 -68.15 11.46
C LEU A 16 114.17 -66.85 10.65
N ILE A 17 113.98 -65.69 11.29
CA ILE A 17 114.48 -64.42 10.77
C ILE A 17 115.63 -63.98 11.70
N PRO A 18 116.86 -63.76 11.19
CA PRO A 18 117.95 -63.26 12.00
C PRO A 18 117.59 -61.87 12.51
N ILE A 19 117.64 -61.67 13.82
CA ILE A 19 117.58 -60.35 14.45
C ILE A 19 118.79 -59.56 13.92
N PRO A 20 118.61 -58.41 13.24
CA PRO A 20 119.73 -57.55 12.93
C PRO A 20 120.32 -57.04 14.25
N THR A 21 121.57 -57.37 14.53
CA THR A 21 122.35 -56.67 15.56
C THR A 21 122.59 -55.26 15.05
N VAL A 22 121.78 -54.30 15.50
CA VAL A 22 122.05 -52.87 15.29
C VAL A 22 123.33 -52.57 16.07
N SER A 23 124.41 -52.18 15.40
CA SER A 23 125.59 -51.70 16.11
C SER A 23 125.34 -50.27 16.54
N ALA A 24 125.86 -49.91 17.71
CA ALA A 24 126.04 -48.53 18.08
C ALA A 24 126.94 -47.80 17.06
N ASP A 25 126.91 -46.46 17.09
CA ASP A 25 127.69 -45.62 16.19
C ASP A 25 128.52 -44.60 16.98
N ASP A 26 129.75 -44.38 16.52
CA ASP A 26 130.78 -43.56 17.15
C ASP A 26 130.42 -42.07 17.28
N THR A 27 129.39 -41.58 16.58
CA THR A 27 129.00 -40.15 16.62
C THR A 27 127.51 -39.89 16.85
N MET A 28 127.20 -38.81 17.58
CA MET A 28 125.82 -38.38 17.87
C MET A 28 124.98 -38.13 16.59
N ALA A 29 125.60 -37.68 15.50
CA ALA A 29 124.89 -37.39 14.24
C ALA A 29 124.38 -38.67 13.54
N THR A 30 125.08 -39.78 13.74
CA THR A 30 124.79 -41.08 13.13
C THR A 30 124.25 -42.09 14.15
N ALA A 31 123.91 -41.62 15.35
CA ALA A 31 123.36 -42.40 16.46
C ALA A 31 122.22 -43.34 16.01
N ALA A 32 122.33 -44.60 16.39
CA ALA A 32 121.35 -45.63 16.07
C ALA A 32 120.04 -45.41 16.84
N VAL A 33 118.90 -45.65 16.18
CA VAL A 33 117.58 -45.49 16.80
C VAL A 33 117.30 -46.68 17.72
N LEU A 34 116.95 -46.37 18.96
CA LEU A 34 116.43 -47.34 19.90
C LEU A 34 114.91 -47.42 19.78
N THR A 35 114.39 -48.65 19.79
CA THR A 35 112.95 -48.90 19.92
C THR A 35 112.61 -49.08 21.40
N ASP A 36 111.54 -48.43 21.87
CA ASP A 36 111.07 -48.58 23.25
C ASP A 36 110.92 -50.07 23.64
N GLY A 37 111.45 -50.43 24.82
CA GLY A 37 111.43 -51.81 25.33
C GLY A 37 112.40 -52.80 24.69
N ALA A 38 113.09 -52.45 23.60
CA ALA A 38 113.98 -53.37 22.90
C ALA A 38 115.45 -53.25 23.36
N THR A 39 116.03 -54.35 23.87
CA THR A 39 117.44 -54.40 24.25
C THR A 39 118.34 -54.49 23.02
N SER A 40 119.33 -53.60 22.91
CA SER A 40 120.42 -53.63 21.94
C SER A 40 121.76 -53.80 22.66
N SER A 41 122.79 -54.33 22.00
CA SER A 41 124.11 -54.56 22.59
C SER A 41 125.21 -53.82 21.83
N GLY A 42 126.27 -53.44 22.53
CA GLY A 42 127.45 -52.77 21.99
C GLY A 42 128.68 -53.01 22.86
N SER A 43 129.83 -52.51 22.42
CA SER A 43 131.11 -52.68 23.11
C SER A 43 131.99 -51.46 22.88
N VAL A 44 132.58 -50.91 23.94
CA VAL A 44 133.55 -49.81 23.82
C VAL A 44 134.93 -50.25 24.32
N ASP A 45 135.98 -49.78 23.65
CA ASP A 45 137.38 -49.99 24.04
C ASP A 45 138.26 -48.74 23.85
N ALA A 46 139.35 -48.69 24.63
CA ALA A 46 140.25 -47.53 24.63
C ALA A 46 141.18 -47.46 23.39
N ASP A 47 141.48 -48.59 22.75
CA ASP A 47 142.43 -48.69 21.62
C ASP A 47 141.75 -48.60 20.24
N GLY A 48 140.42 -48.42 20.21
CA GLY A 48 139.58 -48.32 19.02
C GLY A 48 138.30 -47.52 19.26
N ASP A 49 137.19 -48.23 19.53
CA ASP A 49 135.83 -47.66 19.62
C ASP A 49 135.55 -47.08 21.01
N THR A 50 135.76 -45.78 21.15
CA THR A 50 135.76 -45.14 22.49
C THR A 50 134.40 -44.63 22.96
N THR A 51 133.39 -44.48 22.08
CA THR A 51 132.13 -43.82 22.44
C THR A 51 131.01 -44.22 21.50
N ASP A 52 129.92 -44.72 22.07
CA ASP A 52 128.72 -45.11 21.36
C ASP A 52 127.55 -44.16 21.60
N TRP A 53 126.78 -43.89 20.54
CA TRP A 53 125.57 -43.07 20.59
C TRP A 53 124.31 -43.79 20.10
N TRP A 54 123.23 -43.56 20.84
CA TRP A 54 121.89 -44.03 20.54
C TRP A 54 120.89 -42.87 20.58
N LYS A 55 119.69 -43.00 19.97
CA LYS A 55 118.64 -41.97 20.05
C LYS A 55 117.22 -42.54 20.10
N ILE A 56 116.30 -41.83 20.72
CA ILE A 56 114.86 -42.13 20.78
C ILE A 56 114.05 -40.84 20.65
N GLU A 57 112.87 -40.89 20.06
CA GLU A 57 111.96 -39.74 19.93
C GLU A 57 111.02 -39.68 21.14
N ALA A 58 110.81 -38.48 21.70
CA ALA A 58 109.92 -38.26 22.84
C ALA A 58 109.21 -36.90 22.73
N TRP A 59 108.00 -36.82 23.28
CA TRP A 59 107.13 -35.63 23.30
C TRP A 59 107.23 -34.86 24.62
N THR A 60 106.71 -33.64 24.69
CA THR A 60 106.69 -32.86 25.94
C THR A 60 106.03 -33.68 27.05
N GLY A 61 106.68 -33.76 28.21
CA GLY A 61 106.21 -34.52 29.37
C GLY A 61 106.53 -36.02 29.37
N ASP A 62 106.95 -36.62 28.24
CA ASP A 62 107.42 -38.01 28.20
C ASP A 62 108.65 -38.20 29.13
N SER A 63 108.73 -39.31 29.86
CA SER A 63 109.92 -39.67 30.63
C SER A 63 110.74 -40.71 29.88
N VAL A 64 111.91 -40.29 29.40
CA VAL A 64 112.86 -41.12 28.67
C VAL A 64 113.83 -41.74 29.67
N SER A 65 113.80 -43.06 29.83
CA SER A 65 114.71 -43.77 30.71
C SER A 65 115.50 -44.86 29.99
N LEU A 66 116.75 -45.05 30.38
CA LEU A 66 117.68 -45.98 29.75
C LEU A 66 118.29 -46.88 30.80
N SER A 67 118.15 -48.20 30.60
CA SER A 67 118.82 -49.22 31.40
C SER A 67 120.04 -49.76 30.66
N VAL A 68 121.22 -49.58 31.21
CA VAL A 68 122.49 -50.08 30.65
C VAL A 68 123.06 -51.12 31.59
N SER A 69 123.32 -52.33 31.08
CA SER A 69 123.91 -53.44 31.81
C SER A 69 125.27 -53.78 31.22
N THR A 70 126.34 -53.66 32.00
CA THR A 70 127.71 -53.98 31.57
C THR A 70 128.13 -55.36 32.09
N CYS A 71 128.81 -56.17 31.26
CA CYS A 71 129.33 -57.48 31.69
C CYS A 71 130.58 -58.01 30.92
N CYS A 72 131.33 -58.88 31.61
CA CYS A 72 132.32 -59.88 31.14
C CYS A 72 133.75 -59.40 30.79
N HIS A 73 134.70 -59.51 31.73
CA HIS A 73 136.14 -59.64 31.35
C HIS A 73 137.03 -60.45 32.34
N GLY A 74 138.21 -60.87 31.84
CA GLY A 74 139.26 -61.64 32.52
C GLY A 74 140.27 -60.81 33.35
N THR A 75 141.08 -61.49 34.16
CA THR A 75 141.65 -60.98 35.42
C THR A 75 142.71 -59.84 35.41
N PHE A 76 142.92 -59.03 34.35
CA PHE A 76 143.95 -57.96 34.37
C PHE A 76 143.67 -56.72 33.47
N ASP A 77 142.54 -56.04 33.66
CA ASP A 77 142.24 -54.70 33.11
C ASP A 77 141.44 -53.81 34.08
N GLY A 78 141.49 -52.49 33.91
CA GLY A 78 140.77 -51.49 34.72
C GLY A 78 139.45 -51.08 34.05
N TYR A 79 138.39 -50.82 34.84
CA TYR A 79 137.03 -50.53 34.35
C TYR A 79 136.62 -49.12 34.75
N ASP A 80 136.47 -48.21 33.78
CA ASP A 80 135.85 -46.90 33.99
C ASP A 80 135.09 -46.47 32.72
N GLY A 81 133.81 -46.11 32.88
CA GLY A 81 132.92 -45.68 31.80
C GLY A 81 131.95 -44.57 32.25
N GLN A 82 131.35 -43.86 31.29
CA GLN A 82 130.35 -42.82 31.52
C GLN A 82 129.16 -42.99 30.59
N MET A 83 127.94 -42.91 31.12
CA MET A 83 126.69 -42.88 30.35
C MET A 83 125.93 -41.58 30.59
N GLY A 84 125.22 -41.07 29.58
CA GLY A 84 124.40 -39.86 29.73
C GLY A 84 123.30 -39.71 28.69
N ILE A 85 122.27 -38.92 29.02
CA ILE A 85 121.19 -38.48 28.12
C ILE A 85 121.46 -37.04 27.71
N TYR A 86 121.29 -36.75 26.43
CA TYR A 86 121.48 -35.45 25.81
C TYR A 86 120.21 -35.05 25.03
N ASP A 87 119.94 -33.76 24.93
CA ASP A 87 118.93 -33.24 24.00
C ASP A 87 119.47 -33.19 22.56
N SER A 88 118.63 -32.81 21.59
CA SER A 88 119.01 -32.66 20.18
C SER A 88 120.05 -31.55 19.94
N GLY A 89 120.13 -30.57 20.84
CA GLY A 89 121.15 -29.52 20.86
C GLY A 89 122.53 -30.00 21.35
N GLY A 90 122.62 -31.23 21.86
CA GLY A 90 123.85 -31.80 22.44
C GLY A 90 124.11 -31.35 23.89
N ASN A 91 123.14 -30.73 24.55
CA ASN A 91 123.24 -30.40 25.97
C ASN A 91 123.01 -31.65 26.81
N GLU A 92 123.79 -31.79 27.88
CA GLU A 92 123.67 -32.91 28.80
C GLU A 92 122.47 -32.71 29.74
N LEU A 93 121.51 -33.62 29.70
CA LEU A 93 120.36 -33.63 30.60
C LEU A 93 120.70 -34.35 31.91
N THR A 94 121.36 -35.50 31.80
CA THR A 94 121.81 -36.29 32.95
C THR A 94 122.97 -37.20 32.54
N SER A 95 123.96 -37.41 33.41
CA SER A 95 125.00 -38.42 33.20
C SER A 95 125.47 -39.06 34.50
N THR A 96 126.08 -40.25 34.38
CA THR A 96 126.67 -40.97 35.50
C THR A 96 127.88 -41.77 35.04
N SER A 97 128.88 -41.87 35.92
CA SER A 97 130.07 -42.69 35.70
C SER A 97 129.96 -44.02 36.45
N PHE A 98 130.59 -45.07 35.93
CA PHE A 98 130.61 -46.39 36.53
C PHE A 98 131.98 -47.06 36.37
N ALA A 99 132.33 -47.89 37.35
CA ALA A 99 133.62 -48.57 37.44
C ALA A 99 133.51 -50.08 37.75
N ASN A 100 132.29 -50.63 37.77
CA ASN A 100 132.00 -52.02 38.11
C ASN A 100 130.84 -52.54 37.26
N ASP A 101 130.83 -53.84 36.98
CA ASP A 101 129.72 -54.54 36.33
C ASP A 101 128.39 -54.34 37.06
N GLY A 102 127.32 -54.31 36.26
CA GLY A 102 125.94 -54.30 36.74
C GLY A 102 125.07 -53.28 36.04
N THR A 103 123.77 -53.39 36.24
CA THR A 103 122.79 -52.52 35.59
C THR A 103 122.74 -51.14 36.23
N ARG A 104 122.62 -50.10 35.41
CA ARG A 104 122.41 -48.70 35.79
C ARG A 104 121.26 -48.12 34.99
N ASN A 105 120.48 -47.27 35.63
CA ASN A 105 119.38 -46.56 34.98
C ASN A 105 119.65 -45.06 35.06
N ILE A 106 119.43 -44.37 33.95
CA ILE A 106 119.35 -42.90 33.88
C ILE A 106 118.01 -42.54 33.27
N ALA A 107 117.43 -41.42 33.69
CA ALA A 107 116.17 -40.94 33.16
C ALA A 107 116.17 -39.41 33.05
N ALA A 108 115.46 -38.89 32.05
CA ALA A 108 115.21 -37.48 31.86
C ALA A 108 113.77 -37.30 31.34
N THR A 109 113.11 -36.23 31.78
CA THR A 109 111.80 -35.84 31.23
C THR A 109 112.02 -34.98 30.00
N ALA A 110 111.31 -35.27 28.93
CA ALA A 110 111.31 -34.49 27.72
C ALA A 110 110.55 -33.18 27.94
N THR A 111 111.16 -32.09 27.48
CA THR A 111 110.66 -30.71 27.64
C THR A 111 110.14 -30.13 26.32
N SER A 112 110.25 -30.90 25.24
CA SER A 112 109.81 -30.55 23.89
C SER A 112 109.76 -31.82 23.03
N HIS A 113 108.92 -31.85 22.00
CA HIS A 113 108.95 -32.93 21.00
C HIS A 113 110.23 -32.88 20.17
N ASP A 114 111.18 -33.79 20.44
CA ASP A 114 112.44 -33.92 19.70
C ASP A 114 113.10 -35.29 19.92
N TRP A 115 114.24 -35.50 19.27
CA TRP A 115 115.13 -36.64 19.50
C TRP A 115 115.99 -36.44 20.75
N TYR A 116 115.94 -37.43 21.64
CA TYR A 116 116.79 -37.55 22.81
C TYR A 116 117.89 -38.57 22.56
N PHE A 117 119.13 -38.22 22.90
CA PHE A 117 120.33 -38.97 22.57
C PHE A 117 120.97 -39.59 23.81
N PHE A 118 121.51 -40.79 23.70
CA PHE A 118 122.20 -41.49 24.77
C PHE A 118 123.64 -41.77 24.39
N ARG A 119 124.58 -41.43 25.28
CA ARG A 119 126.00 -41.71 25.09
C ARG A 119 126.48 -42.77 26.06
N ILE A 120 127.30 -43.71 25.60
CA ILE A 120 128.09 -44.62 26.43
C ILE A 120 129.56 -44.47 26.02
N LYS A 121 130.43 -44.18 26.97
CA LYS A 121 131.83 -43.82 26.69
C LYS A 121 132.79 -44.54 27.62
N ALA A 122 133.87 -45.08 27.07
CA ALA A 122 135.00 -45.56 27.85
C ALA A 122 135.83 -44.38 28.40
N VAL A 123 136.19 -44.42 29.69
CA VAL A 123 137.02 -43.40 30.34
C VAL A 123 138.40 -44.00 30.63
N PRO A 124 139.51 -43.37 30.17
CA PRO A 124 140.84 -43.90 30.42
C PRO A 124 141.24 -43.76 31.90
N ASP A 125 141.68 -44.85 32.53
CA ASP A 125 142.56 -44.78 33.68
C ASP A 125 144.02 -44.81 33.17
N GLY A 126 144.92 -44.02 33.75
CA GLY A 126 146.23 -43.76 33.11
C GLY A 126 147.19 -44.96 32.99
N TRP A 127 146.76 -46.19 33.31
CA TRP A 127 147.62 -47.37 33.42
C TRP A 127 147.06 -48.64 32.76
N PHE A 128 145.75 -48.74 32.47
CA PHE A 128 145.12 -49.89 31.82
C PHE A 128 144.15 -49.48 30.69
N SER A 129 143.95 -50.34 29.69
CA SER A 129 142.94 -50.14 28.64
C SER A 129 141.55 -50.50 29.19
N SER A 130 140.65 -49.51 29.31
CA SER A 130 139.25 -49.74 29.68
C SER A 130 138.47 -50.31 28.49
N GLN A 131 138.01 -51.57 28.56
CA GLN A 131 137.13 -52.22 27.58
C GLN A 131 135.94 -52.89 28.28
N PHE A 132 134.73 -52.71 27.75
CA PHE A 132 133.53 -53.38 28.28
C PHE A 132 132.42 -53.53 27.23
N ASP A 133 131.70 -54.65 27.32
CA ASP A 133 130.46 -54.90 26.59
C ASP A 133 129.26 -54.38 27.41
N TYR A 134 128.24 -53.89 26.73
CA TYR A 134 127.02 -53.41 27.36
C TYR A 134 125.75 -53.81 26.59
N ASP A 135 124.68 -54.03 27.33
CA ASP A 135 123.31 -54.13 26.84
C ASP A 135 122.54 -52.86 27.23
N VAL A 136 121.89 -52.21 26.27
CA VAL A 136 121.10 -50.99 26.45
C VAL A 136 119.62 -51.27 26.15
N THR A 137 118.74 -50.91 27.08
CA THR A 137 117.28 -51.03 26.93
C THR A 137 116.62 -49.70 27.25
N PRO A 138 116.00 -49.01 26.28
CA PRO A 138 115.20 -47.82 26.56
C PRO A 138 113.84 -48.20 27.18
N GLN A 139 113.27 -47.30 27.95
CA GLN A 139 111.90 -47.33 28.45
C GLN A 139 111.33 -45.91 28.33
N LEU A 140 110.30 -45.73 27.50
CA LEU A 140 109.58 -44.47 27.30
C LEU A 140 108.26 -44.51 28.09
N GLN A 141 108.06 -43.56 29.01
CA GLN A 141 106.80 -43.42 29.73
C GLN A 141 106.01 -42.23 29.19
N THR A 142 104.83 -42.49 28.62
CA THR A 142 103.99 -41.50 27.91
C THR A 142 102.78 -41.02 28.71
N GLY A 143 102.71 -41.33 30.02
CA GLY A 143 101.53 -41.02 30.84
C GLY A 143 101.31 -39.54 31.14
N TYR A 144 102.31 -38.70 30.86
CA TYR A 144 102.26 -37.24 31.02
C TYR A 144 102.55 -36.54 29.69
N ARG A 145 102.35 -37.25 28.57
CA ARG A 145 102.51 -36.65 27.26
C ARG A 145 101.50 -35.53 27.08
N ASP A 146 101.99 -34.43 26.53
CA ASP A 146 101.22 -33.30 26.05
C ASP A 146 101.66 -33.09 24.59
N THR A 147 100.80 -33.47 23.67
CA THR A 147 101.11 -33.59 22.24
C THR A 147 101.07 -32.23 21.53
N ASP A 148 100.22 -31.30 21.95
CA ASP A 148 100.05 -29.98 21.32
C ASP A 148 100.52 -28.79 22.17
N ASP A 149 101.03 -29.05 23.38
CA ASP A 149 101.72 -28.12 24.27
C ASP A 149 100.80 -26.99 24.80
N ASP A 150 99.53 -27.31 25.05
CA ASP A 150 98.53 -26.37 25.56
C ASP A 150 98.38 -26.37 27.10
N GLY A 151 99.02 -27.35 27.76
CA GLY A 151 99.02 -27.49 29.22
C GLY A 151 98.04 -28.54 29.75
N PHE A 152 97.25 -29.19 28.90
CA PHE A 152 96.51 -30.41 29.22
C PHE A 152 97.30 -31.63 28.75
N THR A 153 97.36 -32.68 29.57
CA THR A 153 98.01 -33.93 29.11
C THR A 153 97.05 -34.69 28.21
N ASP A 154 97.53 -35.47 27.23
CA ASP A 154 96.70 -36.26 26.29
C ASP A 154 95.62 -37.14 26.97
N ASN A 155 95.78 -37.50 28.26
CA ASN A 155 94.78 -38.28 29.01
C ASN A 155 93.65 -37.43 29.62
N ASP A 156 93.89 -36.14 29.82
CA ASP A 156 93.00 -35.13 30.40
C ASP A 156 92.56 -34.09 29.36
N ASP A 157 93.05 -34.19 28.12
CA ASP A 157 92.76 -33.34 26.97
C ASP A 157 91.81 -34.06 25.98
N ASP A 158 90.64 -33.47 25.76
CA ASP A 158 89.63 -33.97 24.82
C ASP A 158 89.95 -33.62 23.35
N CYS A 159 90.92 -32.73 23.14
CA CYS A 159 91.42 -32.23 21.87
C CYS A 159 92.95 -32.39 21.74
N ASP A 160 93.49 -33.54 22.16
CA ASP A 160 94.91 -33.97 22.25
C ASP A 160 95.91 -33.62 21.11
N THR A 161 95.48 -33.00 20.02
CA THR A 161 96.32 -32.58 18.89
C THR A 161 96.03 -31.15 18.42
N VAL A 162 95.13 -30.44 19.09
CA VAL A 162 94.66 -29.09 18.76
C VAL A 162 94.59 -28.25 20.04
N ALA A 163 95.62 -27.44 20.24
CA ALA A 163 95.76 -26.60 21.42
C ALA A 163 94.51 -25.76 21.74
N GLY A 164 94.10 -25.80 23.02
CA GLY A 164 92.95 -25.09 23.54
C GLY A 164 93.03 -24.77 25.03
N ASP A 165 91.98 -24.14 25.55
CA ASP A 165 91.91 -23.70 26.95
C ASP A 165 90.51 -23.83 27.59
N SER A 166 89.57 -24.50 26.92
CA SER A 166 88.25 -24.80 27.48
C SER A 166 88.32 -25.69 28.73
N THR A 167 87.38 -25.52 29.65
CA THR A 167 87.38 -26.17 30.98
C THR A 167 86.01 -26.64 31.50
N SER A 168 84.91 -26.27 30.83
CA SER A 168 83.54 -26.52 31.30
C SER A 168 82.92 -27.77 30.68
N ASP A 169 83.08 -27.97 29.37
CA ASP A 169 82.53 -29.11 28.62
C ASP A 169 83.61 -30.14 28.26
N ARG A 170 84.52 -29.77 27.37
CA ARG A 170 85.67 -30.55 26.92
C ARG A 170 86.92 -29.82 27.37
N ASN A 171 87.88 -30.51 27.98
CA ASN A 171 89.10 -29.87 28.45
C ASN A 171 90.14 -29.81 27.31
N GLY A 172 90.91 -28.72 27.20
CA GLY A 172 91.99 -28.58 26.20
C GLY A 172 91.52 -28.32 24.77
N CYS A 173 90.24 -27.98 24.56
CA CYS A 173 89.72 -27.61 23.25
C CYS A 173 89.69 -26.08 23.05
N PRO A 174 89.67 -25.59 21.79
CA PRO A 174 89.59 -24.14 21.54
C PRO A 174 88.32 -23.52 22.13
N ASP A 175 88.48 -22.39 22.82
CA ASP A 175 87.42 -21.53 23.37
C ASP A 175 87.71 -20.08 22.94
N SER A 176 86.87 -19.53 22.07
CA SER A 176 87.15 -18.25 21.41
C SER A 176 86.87 -17.02 22.29
N ASP A 177 85.98 -17.12 23.28
CA ASP A 177 85.54 -15.98 24.10
C ASP A 177 85.88 -16.08 25.59
N GLY A 178 86.36 -17.23 26.01
CA GLY A 178 86.96 -17.50 27.31
C GLY A 178 85.93 -17.74 28.43
N ASP A 179 84.73 -18.19 28.10
CA ASP A 179 83.71 -18.56 29.09
C ASP A 179 83.89 -19.99 29.66
N GLY A 180 84.80 -20.76 29.06
CA GLY A 180 85.17 -22.10 29.42
C GLY A 180 84.50 -23.20 28.60
N TYR A 181 83.54 -22.91 27.72
CA TYR A 181 82.91 -23.87 26.81
C TYR A 181 83.65 -23.91 25.47
N SER A 182 83.79 -25.10 24.91
CA SER A 182 84.57 -25.28 23.68
C SER A 182 83.79 -24.93 22.42
N ASP A 183 84.47 -24.25 21.48
CA ASP A 183 83.94 -23.87 20.17
C ASP A 183 83.43 -25.09 19.38
N PRO A 184 82.43 -24.90 18.49
CA PRO A 184 81.98 -25.94 17.56
C PRO A 184 83.12 -26.43 16.63
N GLY A 185 83.36 -27.74 16.66
CA GLY A 185 84.46 -28.39 15.95
C GLY A 185 84.04 -29.60 15.10
N SER A 186 85.03 -30.24 14.47
CA SER A 186 84.81 -31.43 13.64
C SER A 186 84.32 -32.62 14.49
N GLY A 187 82.99 -32.81 14.54
CA GLY A 187 82.36 -33.89 15.32
C GLY A 187 81.84 -33.45 16.71
N TRP A 188 81.90 -32.14 17.00
CA TRP A 188 81.36 -31.49 18.19
C TRP A 188 80.57 -30.24 17.76
N SER A 189 79.30 -30.41 17.44
CA SER A 189 78.40 -29.31 17.08
C SER A 189 77.70 -28.72 18.32
N VAL A 190 77.05 -27.57 18.18
CA VAL A 190 76.18 -26.96 19.21
C VAL A 190 75.18 -27.97 19.78
N ALA A 191 74.51 -28.75 18.91
CA ALA A 191 73.57 -29.80 19.32
C ALA A 191 74.19 -30.95 20.17
N GLN A 192 75.53 -31.03 20.25
CA GLN A 192 76.25 -32.00 21.08
C GLN A 192 76.74 -31.38 22.40
N GLY A 193 76.57 -30.08 22.60
CA GLY A 193 77.03 -29.32 23.77
C GLY A 193 78.21 -28.40 23.51
N ALA A 194 78.55 -28.12 22.24
CA ALA A 194 79.52 -27.06 21.92
C ALA A 194 78.92 -25.68 22.21
N ASP A 195 79.78 -24.71 22.45
CA ASP A 195 79.39 -23.33 22.64
C ASP A 195 78.55 -22.82 21.45
N ALA A 196 77.31 -22.44 21.75
CA ALA A 196 76.37 -21.88 20.78
C ALA A 196 76.76 -20.47 20.33
N PHE A 197 77.42 -19.68 21.19
CA PHE A 197 77.81 -18.31 20.92
C PHE A 197 79.32 -18.07 21.17
N PRO A 198 80.22 -18.56 20.29
CA PRO A 198 81.69 -18.47 20.41
C PRO A 198 82.33 -17.06 20.44
N SER A 199 81.52 -16.02 20.58
CA SER A 199 81.95 -14.62 20.63
C SER A 199 81.29 -13.83 21.75
N ASP A 200 80.42 -14.47 22.54
CA ASP A 200 79.69 -13.87 23.64
C ASP A 200 79.90 -14.68 24.92
N ASN A 201 80.88 -14.27 25.71
CA ASN A 201 81.26 -14.97 26.93
C ASN A 201 80.19 -14.98 28.06
N THR A 202 79.00 -14.47 27.78
CA THR A 202 77.86 -14.56 28.69
C THR A 202 76.81 -15.58 28.23
N GLN A 203 76.93 -16.10 27.01
CA GLN A 203 75.99 -17.03 26.38
C GLN A 203 76.75 -18.23 25.82
N TRP A 204 76.34 -19.45 26.17
CA TRP A 204 76.97 -20.68 25.65
C TRP A 204 75.97 -21.78 25.26
N LEU A 205 74.69 -21.56 25.56
CA LEU A 205 73.61 -22.52 25.38
C LEU A 205 72.48 -21.88 24.59
N ASP A 206 72.01 -22.61 23.58
CA ASP A 206 70.86 -22.31 22.74
C ASP A 206 70.10 -23.63 22.58
N SER A 207 69.06 -23.84 23.40
CA SER A 207 68.40 -25.13 23.51
C SER A 207 67.42 -25.41 22.37
N ASP A 208 66.82 -24.37 21.79
CA ASP A 208 65.79 -24.48 20.75
C ASP A 208 66.26 -24.07 19.34
N GLY A 209 67.44 -23.46 19.24
CA GLY A 209 68.14 -23.14 18.01
C GLY A 209 67.66 -21.84 17.35
N ASP A 210 67.20 -20.86 18.12
CA ASP A 210 66.60 -19.62 17.62
C ASP A 210 67.56 -18.40 17.59
N ASP A 211 68.83 -18.65 17.89
CA ASP A 211 69.91 -17.66 17.97
C ASP A 211 69.79 -16.68 19.17
N PHE A 212 68.91 -16.93 20.14
CA PHE A 212 68.91 -16.28 21.45
C PHE A 212 69.47 -17.22 22.53
N GLY A 213 70.22 -16.66 23.48
CA GLY A 213 70.95 -17.48 24.44
C GLY A 213 70.17 -17.74 25.72
N ASP A 214 70.11 -19.00 26.16
CA ASP A 214 69.35 -19.46 27.33
C ASP A 214 69.80 -18.81 28.65
N ASN A 215 71.03 -18.28 28.72
CA ASN A 215 71.53 -17.76 29.99
C ASN A 215 70.77 -16.48 30.35
N PRO A 216 70.18 -16.39 31.55
CA PRO A 216 69.37 -15.24 31.92
C PRO A 216 70.23 -13.99 32.15
N ALA A 217 69.58 -12.82 32.11
CA ALA A 217 70.19 -11.54 32.45
C ALA A 217 71.01 -11.65 33.77
N PRO A 218 72.27 -11.15 33.81
CA PRO A 218 72.82 -10.05 33.02
C PRO A 218 73.50 -10.44 31.70
N ALA A 219 73.32 -11.67 31.21
CA ALA A 219 73.81 -12.06 29.90
C ALA A 219 73.25 -11.18 28.77
N THR A 220 73.95 -11.09 27.66
CA THR A 220 73.51 -10.36 26.47
C THR A 220 72.43 -11.15 25.74
N ASN A 221 71.39 -10.45 25.30
CA ASN A 221 70.22 -11.00 24.57
C ASN A 221 69.72 -12.36 25.13
N PRO A 222 69.33 -12.42 26.42
CA PRO A 222 68.80 -13.64 26.99
C PRO A 222 67.48 -14.00 26.32
N ASP A 223 67.30 -15.29 26.04
CA ASP A 223 66.05 -15.81 25.52
C ASP A 223 64.94 -15.78 26.60
N GLY A 224 63.78 -15.22 26.24
CA GLY A 224 62.57 -15.20 27.04
C GLY A 224 61.78 -16.51 26.99
N CYS A 225 62.05 -17.37 26.01
CA CYS A 225 61.40 -18.67 25.78
C CYS A 225 62.40 -19.81 25.49
N PRO A 226 63.36 -20.13 26.39
CA PRO A 226 64.51 -21.02 26.12
C PRO A 226 64.23 -22.43 25.58
N ASP A 227 63.00 -22.93 25.70
CA ASP A 227 62.61 -24.27 25.26
C ASP A 227 61.84 -24.25 23.92
N PHE A 228 61.52 -23.07 23.38
CA PHE A 228 60.56 -22.89 22.31
C PHE A 228 60.97 -21.79 21.32
N TYR A 229 61.51 -22.27 20.20
CA TYR A 229 62.00 -21.44 19.11
C TYR A 229 61.10 -20.25 18.78
N GLY A 230 61.69 -19.05 18.83
CA GLY A 230 61.01 -17.79 18.59
C GLY A 230 61.78 -16.81 17.72
N HIS A 231 61.14 -15.68 17.41
CA HIS A 231 61.66 -14.65 16.50
C HIS A 231 61.40 -13.22 16.97
N SER A 232 60.74 -13.03 18.11
CA SER A 232 60.51 -11.70 18.68
C SER A 232 61.85 -11.01 19.02
N THR A 233 61.88 -9.69 18.87
CA THR A 233 63.09 -8.86 19.03
C THR A 233 62.85 -7.52 19.76
N GLN A 234 61.60 -7.10 19.95
CA GLN A 234 61.25 -5.80 20.52
C GLN A 234 60.98 -5.85 22.02
N ASP A 235 60.49 -6.99 22.52
CA ASP A 235 60.10 -7.18 23.91
C ASP A 235 60.83 -8.38 24.55
N ARG A 236 60.20 -9.56 24.58
CA ARG A 236 60.79 -10.81 25.05
C ARG A 236 61.47 -11.47 23.87
N ASN A 237 62.76 -11.25 23.73
CA ASN A 237 63.57 -11.87 22.68
C ASN A 237 63.45 -13.41 22.69
N GLY A 238 63.47 -14.04 21.51
CA GLY A 238 63.44 -15.51 21.36
C GLY A 238 62.09 -16.18 21.64
N CYS A 239 61.02 -15.40 21.76
CA CYS A 239 59.68 -15.93 21.89
C CYS A 239 58.92 -15.99 20.56
N THR A 240 57.86 -16.80 20.53
CA THR A 240 57.00 -16.90 19.36
C THR A 240 56.45 -15.52 18.98
N ASP A 241 56.63 -15.17 17.71
CA ASP A 241 56.11 -13.99 17.04
C ASP A 241 55.44 -14.49 15.74
N SER A 242 54.11 -14.53 15.75
CA SER A 242 53.32 -15.20 14.72
C SER A 242 53.19 -14.41 13.42
N ASP A 243 53.34 -13.08 13.44
CA ASP A 243 53.18 -12.22 12.26
C ASP A 243 54.48 -11.52 11.80
N ALA A 244 55.56 -11.68 12.57
CA ALA A 244 56.92 -11.24 12.31
C ALA A 244 57.09 -9.71 12.33
N ASP A 245 56.39 -9.01 13.22
CA ASP A 245 56.59 -7.57 13.47
C ASP A 245 57.67 -7.27 14.52
N GLY A 246 58.10 -8.30 15.24
CA GLY A 246 59.12 -8.28 16.27
C GLY A 246 58.60 -8.27 17.71
N TRP A 247 57.29 -8.18 17.96
CA TRP A 247 56.69 -8.30 19.29
C TRP A 247 56.26 -9.75 19.56
N SER A 248 56.34 -10.18 20.82
CA SER A 248 56.03 -11.57 21.17
C SER A 248 54.53 -11.80 21.41
N ASP A 249 54.04 -12.93 20.89
CA ASP A 249 52.67 -13.41 21.09
C ASP A 249 52.31 -13.49 22.59
N PRO A 250 51.04 -13.24 22.96
CA PRO A 250 50.60 -13.39 24.35
C PRO A 250 50.63 -14.87 24.78
N ASP A 251 51.27 -15.15 25.93
CA ASP A 251 51.36 -16.46 26.57
C ASP A 251 50.69 -16.47 27.96
N PRO A 252 49.35 -16.33 28.05
CA PRO A 252 48.66 -16.21 29.33
C PRO A 252 48.72 -17.49 30.19
N ASN A 253 49.13 -18.63 29.60
CA ASN A 253 49.19 -19.92 30.27
C ASN A 253 50.61 -20.42 30.54
N SER A 254 51.64 -19.64 30.21
CA SER A 254 53.05 -20.06 30.35
C SER A 254 53.33 -21.37 29.61
N LEU A 255 52.87 -21.46 28.36
CA LEU A 255 53.12 -22.61 27.50
C LEU A 255 54.54 -22.62 26.96
N TRP A 256 55.09 -21.44 26.68
CA TRP A 256 56.40 -21.27 26.03
C TRP A 256 57.44 -20.60 26.93
N SER A 257 57.00 -20.09 28.09
CA SER A 257 57.86 -19.33 29.01
C SER A 257 57.60 -19.66 30.47
N ASP A 258 58.51 -19.24 31.36
CA ASP A 258 58.45 -19.51 32.80
C ASP A 258 57.28 -18.81 33.53
N LEU A 259 56.79 -17.69 32.99
CA LEU A 259 55.76 -16.86 33.60
C LEU A 259 54.72 -16.44 32.57
N PRO A 260 53.45 -16.22 33.00
CA PRO A 260 52.41 -15.78 32.07
C PRO A 260 52.77 -14.44 31.45
N TRP A 261 52.43 -14.26 30.17
CA TRP A 261 52.65 -13.04 29.41
C TRP A 261 51.32 -12.55 28.84
N TYR A 262 50.79 -11.49 29.45
CA TYR A 262 49.54 -10.88 29.01
C TYR A 262 49.82 -9.65 28.16
N ILE A 263 48.83 -9.23 27.37
CA ILE A 263 48.87 -7.94 26.64
C ILE A 263 49.17 -6.77 27.60
N SER A 264 48.62 -6.82 28.82
CA SER A 264 48.89 -5.82 29.87
C SER A 264 50.34 -5.75 30.34
N ASP A 265 51.14 -6.80 30.11
CA ASP A 265 52.56 -6.86 30.48
C ASP A 265 53.47 -6.37 29.34
N GLY A 266 52.90 -6.16 28.14
CA GLY A 266 53.61 -5.71 26.93
C GLY A 266 53.58 -6.71 25.77
N ALA A 267 52.80 -7.80 25.87
CA ALA A 267 52.62 -8.74 24.76
C ALA A 267 51.92 -8.07 23.57
N ASP A 268 52.14 -8.64 22.40
CA ASP A 268 51.46 -8.22 21.18
C ASP A 268 49.93 -8.37 21.31
N ALA A 269 49.23 -7.23 21.23
CA ALA A 269 47.77 -7.21 21.24
C ALA A 269 47.14 -7.81 19.96
N PHE A 270 47.89 -7.82 18.86
CA PHE A 270 47.46 -8.20 17.52
C PHE A 270 48.44 -9.17 16.84
N PHE A 271 48.84 -10.25 17.52
CA PHE A 271 49.76 -11.32 17.07
C PHE A 271 49.52 -12.00 15.69
N GLN A 272 48.53 -11.55 14.91
CA GLN A 272 48.28 -12.02 13.54
C GLN A 272 48.37 -10.89 12.51
N ASP A 273 48.67 -9.67 12.94
CA ASP A 273 48.66 -8.45 12.15
C ASP A 273 49.92 -7.64 12.41
N ASN A 274 50.93 -7.87 11.56
CA ASN A 274 52.24 -7.24 11.69
C ASN A 274 52.28 -5.72 11.52
N THR A 275 51.12 -5.10 11.33
CA THR A 275 50.98 -3.66 11.28
C THR A 275 50.35 -3.09 12.54
N GLN A 276 50.04 -3.87 13.58
CA GLN A 276 49.42 -3.49 14.85
C GLN A 276 50.04 -4.30 16.00
N TRP A 277 50.29 -3.70 17.17
CA TRP A 277 50.87 -4.44 18.32
C TRP A 277 50.50 -3.94 19.72
N HIS A 278 49.92 -2.74 19.82
CA HIS A 278 49.44 -2.16 21.06
C HIS A 278 47.99 -1.70 20.92
N ASP A 279 47.23 -1.91 21.99
CA ASP A 279 45.83 -1.52 22.15
C ASP A 279 45.69 -0.86 23.53
N THR A 280 45.68 0.47 23.56
CA THR A 280 45.79 1.24 24.82
C THR A 280 44.51 1.18 25.65
N ASP A 281 43.33 1.11 25.04
CA ASP A 281 42.03 1.10 25.73
C ASP A 281 41.26 -0.23 25.64
N SER A 282 41.87 -1.23 25.01
CA SER A 282 41.41 -2.62 24.93
C SER A 282 40.13 -2.79 24.11
N ASP A 283 40.01 -2.02 23.03
CA ASP A 283 38.84 -2.00 22.15
C ASP A 283 39.01 -2.81 20.85
N GLN A 284 40.19 -3.43 20.68
CA GLN A 284 40.60 -4.24 19.52
C GLN A 284 40.84 -3.44 18.24
N PHE A 285 41.05 -2.13 18.34
CA PHE A 285 41.67 -1.31 17.30
C PHE A 285 43.07 -0.92 17.77
N GLY A 286 44.05 -0.96 16.87
CA GLY A 286 45.43 -0.78 17.31
C GLY A 286 45.92 0.65 17.20
N ASP A 287 46.88 0.98 18.05
CA ASP A 287 47.32 2.36 18.29
C ASP A 287 48.12 2.96 17.12
N ASN A 288 48.71 2.13 16.26
CA ASN A 288 49.54 2.55 15.13
C ASN A 288 48.71 2.83 13.87
N TRP A 289 49.16 3.81 13.10
CA TRP A 289 48.33 4.45 12.07
C TRP A 289 49.06 4.67 10.75
N ALA A 290 48.29 4.72 9.67
CA ALA A 290 48.80 4.91 8.30
C ALA A 290 48.54 6.31 7.72
N ASP A 291 47.59 7.08 8.27
CA ASP A 291 47.31 8.42 7.77
C ASP A 291 48.33 9.42 8.31
N MET A 292 49.14 9.99 7.41
CA MET A 292 50.14 11.01 7.76
C MET A 292 49.49 12.27 8.36
N SER A 293 48.21 12.54 8.07
CA SER A 293 47.47 13.68 8.61
C SER A 293 47.31 13.60 10.14
N TRP A 294 47.19 12.38 10.68
CA TRP A 294 47.09 12.12 12.13
C TRP A 294 48.40 12.40 12.85
N GLY A 295 49.53 12.44 12.12
CA GLY A 295 50.84 12.77 12.67
C GLY A 295 50.87 14.12 13.37
N VAL A 296 50.00 15.08 13.03
CA VAL A 296 49.92 16.36 13.75
C VAL A 296 49.31 16.20 15.15
N MET A 297 48.35 15.27 15.31
CA MET A 297 47.65 15.03 16.57
C MET A 297 48.34 13.96 17.44
N ARG A 298 48.98 12.96 16.83
CA ARG A 298 49.63 11.84 17.54
C ARG A 298 51.10 12.03 17.85
N ASN A 299 51.82 12.86 17.08
CA ASN A 299 53.26 12.98 17.29
C ASN A 299 53.56 13.70 18.62
N GLY A 300 54.04 12.94 19.61
CA GLY A 300 54.34 13.40 20.96
C GLY A 300 53.40 12.89 22.06
N THR A 301 52.36 12.10 21.74
CA THR A 301 51.51 11.42 22.74
C THR A 301 52.20 10.20 23.35
N GLY A 302 53.04 9.52 22.57
CA GLY A 302 53.68 8.27 22.96
C GLY A 302 52.79 7.03 22.80
N ILE A 303 51.61 7.19 22.18
CA ILE A 303 50.66 6.12 21.89
C ILE A 303 50.73 5.81 20.39
N GLY A 304 51.10 4.57 20.06
CA GLY A 304 51.30 4.09 18.70
C GLY A 304 52.47 4.73 17.94
N VAL A 305 52.69 4.25 16.72
CA VAL A 305 53.64 4.82 15.76
C VAL A 305 53.04 4.86 14.36
N PHE A 306 53.66 5.62 13.46
CA PHE A 306 53.28 5.59 12.05
C PHE A 306 53.79 4.30 11.40
N VAL A 307 52.89 3.52 10.81
CA VAL A 307 53.18 2.30 10.03
C VAL A 307 52.52 2.43 8.66
N GLU A 308 53.28 2.20 7.59
CA GLU A 308 52.71 2.22 6.25
C GLU A 308 51.66 1.11 6.09
N ASN A 309 50.43 1.48 5.71
CA ASN A 309 49.29 0.57 5.57
C ASN A 309 48.88 -0.17 6.86
N ALA A 310 49.05 0.46 8.03
CA ALA A 310 48.37 0.07 9.27
C ALA A 310 46.91 -0.32 9.04
N THR A 311 46.56 -1.54 9.45
CA THR A 311 45.21 -2.12 9.35
C THR A 311 44.38 -1.74 10.58
N ARG A 312 43.13 -1.33 10.36
CA ARG A 312 42.18 -0.96 11.44
C ARG A 312 42.78 -0.07 12.54
N PRO A 313 43.46 1.05 12.17
CA PRO A 313 44.04 1.94 13.15
C PRO A 313 42.92 2.57 13.98
N ASP A 314 43.05 2.49 15.30
CA ASP A 314 42.15 3.17 16.22
C ASP A 314 42.29 4.68 16.01
N PHE A 315 41.20 5.43 15.88
CA PHE A 315 41.17 6.90 15.86
C PHE A 315 41.14 7.50 17.27
N CYS A 316 40.49 6.81 18.24
CA CYS A 316 40.22 7.22 19.61
C CYS A 316 40.96 6.36 20.68
N PRO A 317 42.31 6.25 20.67
CA PRO A 317 43.14 5.26 21.41
C PRO A 317 43.25 5.47 22.92
N THR A 318 42.34 6.22 23.50
CA THR A 318 42.28 6.44 24.96
C THR A 318 40.85 6.29 25.49
N GLU A 319 39.90 6.05 24.59
CA GLU A 319 38.48 5.96 24.87
C GLU A 319 37.93 4.77 24.10
N TRP A 320 37.68 3.69 24.85
CA TRP A 320 37.11 2.46 24.30
C TRP A 320 35.94 2.73 23.37
N GLY A 321 36.03 2.23 22.13
CA GLY A 321 34.97 2.33 21.15
C GLY A 321 34.76 1.05 20.34
N ASN A 322 33.80 1.11 19.43
CA ASN A 322 33.37 -0.03 18.63
C ASN A 322 32.90 0.36 17.23
N SER A 323 33.05 1.64 16.85
CA SER A 323 32.78 2.11 15.49
C SER A 323 33.65 1.35 14.47
N THR A 324 33.07 1.06 13.31
CA THR A 324 33.69 0.28 12.22
C THR A 324 33.50 0.85 10.82
N GLU A 325 32.68 1.89 10.63
CA GLU A 325 32.39 2.45 9.30
C GLU A 325 33.13 3.77 9.05
N ASP A 326 33.34 4.59 10.09
CA ASP A 326 34.02 5.88 9.99
C ASP A 326 35.31 5.94 10.81
N ARG A 327 35.23 6.39 12.07
CA ARG A 327 36.35 6.54 12.98
C ARG A 327 36.45 5.27 13.82
N PHE A 328 37.16 4.29 13.26
CA PHE A 328 37.48 3.03 13.93
C PHE A 328 37.93 3.26 15.38
N GLY A 329 37.38 2.48 16.32
CA GLY A 329 37.71 2.57 17.76
C GLY A 329 37.12 3.76 18.51
N CYS A 330 36.28 4.59 17.87
CA CYS A 330 35.49 5.59 18.59
C CYS A 330 34.15 5.03 19.09
N VAL A 331 33.56 5.70 20.08
CA VAL A 331 32.29 5.31 20.70
C VAL A 331 31.15 5.32 19.67
N ASP A 332 30.49 4.19 19.52
CA ASP A 332 29.25 3.99 18.76
C ASP A 332 28.16 3.56 19.76
N GLY A 333 27.17 4.45 19.95
CA GLY A 333 26.21 4.35 21.05
C GLY A 333 25.12 3.32 20.85
N ASP A 334 24.74 3.06 19.61
CA ASP A 334 23.63 2.17 19.25
C ASP A 334 24.09 0.90 18.50
N GLY A 335 25.32 0.89 18.00
CA GLY A 335 26.00 -0.29 17.47
C GLY A 335 25.79 -0.51 15.98
N ASP A 336 25.52 0.54 15.21
CA ASP A 336 25.35 0.46 13.75
C ASP A 336 26.65 0.57 12.95
N GLY A 337 27.76 0.86 13.64
CA GLY A 337 29.10 0.98 13.08
C GLY A 337 29.57 2.42 12.88
N TRP A 338 28.70 3.44 12.99
CA TRP A 338 29.07 4.84 12.85
C TRP A 338 29.37 5.48 14.21
N SER A 339 30.40 6.33 14.27
CA SER A 339 30.81 6.94 15.53
C SER A 339 29.90 8.09 15.93
N ASN A 340 29.59 8.15 17.22
CA ASN A 340 28.80 9.24 17.80
C ASN A 340 29.45 10.61 17.53
N PRO A 341 28.64 11.69 17.42
CA PRO A 341 29.15 13.03 17.29
C PRO A 341 29.81 13.52 18.60
N ASP A 342 30.94 14.22 18.46
CA ASP A 342 31.67 14.88 19.54
C ASP A 342 31.93 16.37 19.24
N MET A 343 32.76 17.03 20.05
CA MET A 343 33.03 18.48 19.92
C MET A 343 33.70 18.89 18.60
N ASN A 344 34.44 17.99 17.94
CA ASN A 344 35.16 18.23 16.69
C ASN A 344 34.73 17.30 15.54
N TRP A 345 33.81 16.37 15.80
CA TRP A 345 33.22 15.45 14.83
C TRP A 345 31.71 15.56 14.92
N THR A 346 31.09 16.35 14.05
CA THR A 346 29.62 16.52 14.02
C THR A 346 29.08 15.98 12.72
N TYR A 347 27.79 15.70 12.65
CA TYR A 347 27.15 15.42 11.37
C TYR A 347 26.87 16.71 10.60
N ASP A 348 27.39 16.81 9.37
CA ASP A 348 27.05 17.84 8.38
C ASP A 348 27.17 17.21 6.97
N PRO A 349 26.05 16.97 6.26
CA PRO A 349 26.05 16.21 5.01
C PRO A 349 26.81 16.91 3.89
N VAL A 350 26.82 18.25 3.86
CA VAL A 350 27.54 19.02 2.84
C VAL A 350 29.04 18.94 3.09
N ARG A 351 29.46 19.06 4.36
CA ARG A 351 30.88 18.97 4.70
C ARG A 351 31.41 17.55 4.57
N CYS A 352 30.64 16.56 5.01
CA CYS A 352 30.97 15.14 4.87
C CYS A 352 31.35 14.78 3.42
N GLN A 353 30.58 15.25 2.42
CA GLN A 353 30.89 15.02 1.00
C GLN A 353 32.14 15.77 0.49
N SER A 354 32.58 16.82 1.18
CA SER A 354 33.62 17.74 0.70
C SER A 354 34.99 17.55 1.34
N ASP A 355 35.02 17.24 2.63
CA ASP A 355 36.24 17.13 3.44
C ASP A 355 36.30 15.85 4.29
N GLU A 356 35.25 15.02 4.27
CA GLU A 356 35.13 13.76 5.04
C GLU A 356 35.31 13.95 6.56
N THR A 357 35.19 15.18 7.08
CA THR A 357 35.48 15.49 8.49
C THR A 357 34.25 15.69 9.37
N HIS A 358 33.05 15.56 8.80
CA HIS A 358 31.78 15.81 9.48
C HIS A 358 30.75 14.70 9.16
N CYS A 359 31.21 13.45 9.19
CA CYS A 359 30.42 12.27 8.86
C CYS A 359 30.03 11.47 10.10
N ALA A 360 29.85 12.15 11.24
CA ALA A 360 29.37 11.50 12.45
C ALA A 360 28.01 10.85 12.23
N ASP A 361 27.65 9.90 13.08
CA ASP A 361 26.31 9.38 13.09
C ASP A 361 25.27 10.50 13.29
N ALA A 362 24.35 10.64 12.33
CA ALA A 362 23.24 11.57 12.36
C ALA A 362 22.18 11.19 13.43
N PHE A 363 22.05 9.89 13.74
CA PHE A 363 21.10 9.34 14.70
C PHE A 363 21.76 8.44 15.76
N PRO A 364 22.53 8.99 16.73
CA PRO A 364 23.34 8.24 17.71
C PRO A 364 22.61 7.33 18.72
N ASN A 365 21.31 7.15 18.55
CA ASN A 365 20.47 6.31 19.40
C ASN A 365 19.53 5.42 18.57
N ASP A 366 19.63 5.43 17.24
CA ASP A 366 18.85 4.60 16.34
C ASP A 366 19.80 3.74 15.49
N PRO A 367 20.01 2.46 15.87
CA PRO A 367 20.98 1.59 15.21
C PRO A 367 20.61 1.20 13.77
N THR A 368 19.54 1.79 13.25
CA THR A 368 19.04 1.53 11.91
C THR A 368 19.19 2.74 10.99
N GLN A 369 19.66 3.88 11.49
CA GLN A 369 19.83 5.13 10.74
C GLN A 369 21.15 5.80 11.11
N TRP A 370 21.92 6.28 10.12
CA TRP A 370 23.21 6.95 10.35
C TRP A 370 23.41 8.23 9.54
N ALA A 371 22.52 8.52 8.59
CA ALA A 371 22.62 9.65 7.66
C ALA A 371 21.27 10.32 7.45
N ASP A 372 21.29 11.64 7.28
CA ASP A 372 20.16 12.56 7.03
C ASP A 372 20.65 13.66 6.08
N ARG A 373 20.57 13.43 4.77
CA ARG A 373 21.30 14.26 3.80
C ARG A 373 20.70 15.65 3.62
N ASP A 374 19.42 15.82 3.85
CA ASP A 374 18.73 17.10 3.69
C ASP A 374 18.39 17.82 5.02
N LEU A 375 18.70 17.18 6.15
CA LEU A 375 18.60 17.72 7.51
C LEU A 375 17.16 17.95 7.97
N ASP A 376 16.24 17.10 7.54
CA ASP A 376 14.84 17.14 7.97
C ASP A 376 14.56 16.29 9.22
N GLY A 377 15.51 15.46 9.63
CA GLY A 377 15.46 14.61 10.81
C GLY A 377 14.89 13.21 10.56
N PHE A 378 14.71 12.79 9.31
CA PHE A 378 14.42 11.41 8.92
C PHE A 378 15.65 10.77 8.27
N GLY A 379 15.81 9.46 8.47
CA GLY A 379 17.06 8.80 8.11
C GLY A 379 17.06 8.22 6.70
N ASP A 380 18.15 8.45 5.96
CA ASP A 380 18.36 8.03 4.57
C ASP A 380 18.30 6.51 4.35
N ASN A 381 18.44 5.67 5.38
CA ASN A 381 18.43 4.22 5.22
C ASN A 381 16.99 3.71 5.04
N PRO A 382 16.61 3.20 3.85
CA PRO A 382 15.22 2.80 3.58
C PRO A 382 14.76 1.55 4.36
N LEU A 383 15.70 0.83 4.99
CA LEU A 383 15.40 -0.31 5.85
C LEU A 383 15.37 0.05 7.34
N GLY A 384 15.62 1.32 7.67
CA GLY A 384 15.66 1.78 9.05
C GLY A 384 14.29 2.11 9.62
N THR A 385 14.29 2.56 10.87
CA THR A 385 13.12 3.11 11.55
C THR A 385 12.84 4.49 10.99
N ASP A 386 11.56 4.80 10.76
CA ASP A 386 11.09 6.06 10.17
C ASP A 386 11.97 6.52 8.98
N PRO A 387 12.11 5.68 7.94
CA PRO A 387 13.03 5.95 6.84
C PRO A 387 12.51 7.11 5.98
N ASP A 388 13.44 7.92 5.51
CA ASP A 388 13.17 9.01 4.59
C ASP A 388 12.94 8.48 3.16
N ALA A 389 11.72 8.67 2.65
CA ALA A 389 11.36 8.35 1.28
C ALA A 389 11.98 9.33 0.25
N PHE A 390 12.37 10.53 0.68
CA PHE A 390 12.94 11.58 -0.16
C PHE A 390 14.26 12.16 0.42
N PRO A 391 15.37 11.41 0.38
CA PRO A 391 16.68 11.80 0.97
C PRO A 391 17.34 13.10 0.49
N ASP A 392 16.71 13.86 -0.40
CA ASP A 392 17.23 15.11 -0.94
C ASP A 392 16.18 16.25 -0.88
N ASN A 393 15.00 16.02 -0.32
CA ASN A 393 13.91 16.99 -0.22
C ASN A 393 13.52 17.23 1.25
N PRO A 394 14.02 18.30 1.88
CA PRO A 394 13.86 18.52 3.33
C PRO A 394 12.43 18.92 3.75
N THR A 395 11.49 18.86 2.80
CA THR A 395 10.07 19.10 3.06
C THR A 395 9.24 17.83 2.94
N GLN A 396 9.81 16.70 2.53
CA GLN A 396 9.12 15.43 2.32
C GLN A 396 9.93 14.29 2.91
N TRP A 397 9.29 13.39 3.65
CA TRP A 397 9.94 12.20 4.21
C TRP A 397 9.08 10.93 4.12
N LEU A 398 7.80 11.06 3.77
CA LEU A 398 6.84 9.98 3.73
C LEU A 398 6.13 9.95 2.37
N ASP A 399 6.03 8.76 1.78
CA ASP A 399 5.34 8.46 0.52
C ASP A 399 4.47 7.23 0.78
N THR A 400 3.18 7.43 1.07
CA THR A 400 2.30 6.34 1.51
C THR A 400 1.93 5.38 0.39
N ASP A 401 1.78 5.87 -0.84
CA ASP A 401 1.31 5.08 -1.98
C ASP A 401 2.42 4.71 -2.99
N GLY A 402 3.60 5.32 -2.88
CA GLY A 402 4.79 5.01 -3.65
C GLY A 402 4.84 5.63 -5.04
N ASP A 403 4.10 6.71 -5.28
CA ASP A 403 4.06 7.40 -6.58
C ASP A 403 5.20 8.41 -6.79
N GLY A 404 5.96 8.67 -5.73
CA GLY A 404 7.07 9.61 -5.73
C GLY A 404 6.67 11.06 -5.45
N TYR A 405 5.48 11.33 -4.91
CA TYR A 405 5.09 12.59 -4.30
C TYR A 405 4.92 12.38 -2.79
N GLY A 406 5.29 13.39 -2.00
CA GLY A 406 5.36 13.22 -0.54
C GLY A 406 4.11 13.69 0.17
N ASP A 407 3.68 12.95 1.20
CA ASP A 407 2.45 13.19 1.96
C ASP A 407 2.46 14.53 2.73
N ASN A 408 3.62 15.16 2.92
CA ASN A 408 3.72 16.35 3.76
C ASN A 408 3.28 17.61 3.00
N THR A 409 2.05 18.04 3.28
CA THR A 409 1.44 19.23 2.66
C THR A 409 1.78 20.55 3.40
N ALA A 410 2.91 20.63 4.10
CA ALA A 410 3.30 21.83 4.85
C ALA A 410 3.45 23.07 3.93
N SER A 411 3.21 24.27 4.46
CA SER A 411 3.33 25.50 3.67
C SER A 411 4.79 25.71 3.23
N GLY A 412 5.01 25.69 1.91
CA GLY A 412 6.34 25.78 1.30
C GLY A 412 6.97 24.43 0.94
N ALA A 413 6.28 23.32 1.24
CA ALA A 413 6.63 22.02 0.72
C ALA A 413 6.50 22.00 -0.81
N TRP A 414 7.46 21.39 -1.48
CA TRP A 414 7.42 21.14 -2.91
C TRP A 414 7.38 19.63 -3.13
N GLN A 415 6.80 19.20 -4.25
CA GLN A 415 6.50 17.78 -4.51
C GLN A 415 5.56 17.17 -3.45
N ALA A 416 4.65 17.98 -2.92
CA ALA A 416 3.60 17.51 -2.02
C ALA A 416 2.50 16.79 -2.81
N ASP A 417 2.01 15.71 -2.23
CA ASP A 417 0.91 14.92 -2.73
C ASP A 417 -0.42 15.38 -2.11
N ASN A 418 -1.40 15.68 -2.96
CA ASN A 418 -2.75 16.01 -2.54
C ASN A 418 -3.67 14.78 -2.38
N PHE A 419 -3.17 13.59 -2.77
CA PHE A 419 -3.87 12.31 -2.83
C PHE A 419 -3.00 11.14 -2.30
N SER A 420 -2.48 11.26 -1.07
CA SER A 420 -1.53 10.33 -0.41
C SER A 420 -1.84 8.82 -0.39
N ASP A 421 -3.03 8.40 -0.81
CA ASP A 421 -3.45 6.99 -0.85
C ASP A 421 -3.68 6.47 -2.30
N GLU A 422 -3.56 7.33 -3.32
CA GLU A 422 -3.92 7.03 -4.71
C GLU A 422 -2.73 7.26 -5.67
N PRO A 423 -1.96 6.21 -6.01
CA PRO A 423 -0.63 6.35 -6.63
C PRO A 423 -0.65 6.76 -8.10
N THR A 424 -1.81 7.13 -8.60
CA THR A 424 -1.99 7.60 -9.96
C THR A 424 -2.36 9.09 -10.04
N GLN A 425 -2.60 9.74 -8.90
CA GLN A 425 -2.95 11.15 -8.78
C GLN A 425 -2.10 11.79 -7.68
N TRP A 426 -1.59 13.00 -7.92
CA TRP A 426 -0.75 13.71 -6.94
C TRP A 426 -1.02 15.21 -6.85
N ALA A 427 -1.69 15.79 -7.86
CA ALA A 427 -1.93 17.22 -7.98
C ALA A 427 -3.42 17.50 -8.16
N ASP A 428 -3.88 18.56 -7.53
CA ASP A 428 -5.26 19.08 -7.58
C ASP A 428 -5.16 20.61 -7.72
N LEU A 429 -5.14 21.10 -8.95
CA LEU A 429 -4.84 22.52 -9.22
C LEU A 429 -5.96 23.45 -8.74
N ASP A 430 -7.22 23.03 -8.84
CA ASP A 430 -8.39 23.85 -8.51
C ASP A 430 -9.05 23.51 -7.16
N GLY A 431 -8.61 22.42 -6.52
CA GLY A 431 -8.94 22.06 -5.14
C GLY A 431 -10.28 21.36 -5.02
N ASP A 432 -10.72 20.64 -6.05
CA ASP A 432 -12.03 20.01 -6.11
C ASP A 432 -12.05 18.53 -5.66
N GLY A 433 -10.86 17.96 -5.43
CA GLY A 433 -10.69 16.59 -4.99
C GLY A 433 -10.62 15.56 -6.12
N TYR A 434 -10.49 15.98 -7.38
CA TYR A 434 -10.11 15.11 -8.49
C TYR A 434 -8.69 15.43 -8.97
N GLY A 435 -7.95 14.40 -9.36
CA GLY A 435 -6.54 14.58 -9.67
C GLY A 435 -6.28 15.01 -11.12
N ASP A 436 -5.34 15.95 -11.29
CA ASP A 436 -5.00 16.57 -12.59
C ASP A 436 -4.40 15.58 -13.61
N ASN A 437 -3.89 14.41 -13.16
CA ASN A 437 -3.24 13.47 -14.05
C ASN A 437 -4.27 12.71 -14.88
N LEU A 438 -4.47 13.14 -16.13
CA LEU A 438 -5.41 12.54 -17.09
C LEU A 438 -5.22 11.03 -17.36
N SER A 439 -4.08 10.45 -16.99
CA SER A 439 -3.83 9.00 -17.13
C SER A 439 -4.10 8.20 -15.84
N GLY A 440 -4.42 8.88 -14.73
CA GLY A 440 -4.71 8.26 -13.45
C GLY A 440 -6.16 7.81 -13.30
N SER A 441 -6.50 7.36 -12.11
CA SER A 441 -7.87 7.03 -11.70
C SER A 441 -8.67 8.31 -11.51
N GLU A 442 -9.96 8.25 -11.86
CA GLU A 442 -10.93 9.36 -11.72
C GLU A 442 -10.34 10.75 -12.05
N PRO A 443 -9.70 10.90 -13.23
CA PRO A 443 -8.93 12.09 -13.52
C PRO A 443 -9.82 13.30 -13.75
N ASP A 444 -9.41 14.44 -13.23
CA ASP A 444 -10.10 15.69 -13.44
C ASP A 444 -10.10 16.06 -14.93
N SER A 445 -11.28 16.04 -15.52
CA SER A 445 -11.52 16.41 -16.91
C SER A 445 -11.53 17.93 -17.10
N CYS A 446 -11.60 18.69 -16.00
CA CYS A 446 -11.81 20.12 -15.94
C CYS A 446 -10.75 20.93 -15.16
N ILE A 447 -9.59 20.36 -14.77
CA ILE A 447 -8.30 20.86 -14.21
C ILE A 447 -8.19 22.31 -13.67
N ASN A 448 -8.76 23.30 -14.35
CA ASN A 448 -8.69 24.72 -13.96
C ASN A 448 -10.04 25.26 -13.45
N ARG A 449 -11.03 24.42 -13.20
CA ARG A 449 -12.37 24.83 -12.81
C ARG A 449 -13.02 23.77 -11.93
N ILE A 450 -13.05 24.11 -10.63
CA ILE A 450 -13.73 23.36 -9.58
C ILE A 450 -15.06 22.76 -10.03
N GLY A 451 -15.18 21.44 -9.85
CA GLY A 451 -16.34 20.67 -10.17
C GLY A 451 -16.72 19.65 -9.10
N SER A 452 -17.79 18.92 -9.36
CA SER A 452 -18.27 17.84 -8.49
C SER A 452 -18.87 16.66 -9.25
N SER A 453 -18.90 16.72 -10.58
CA SER A 453 -19.39 15.61 -11.40
C SER A 453 -18.49 14.38 -11.25
N HIS A 454 -19.12 13.20 -11.32
CA HIS A 454 -18.50 11.91 -11.03
C HIS A 454 -19.11 10.73 -11.81
N HIS A 455 -20.10 10.96 -12.68
CA HIS A 455 -20.70 9.92 -13.51
C HIS A 455 -20.21 9.91 -14.95
N ASP A 456 -19.94 11.08 -15.55
CA ASP A 456 -19.48 11.21 -16.93
C ASP A 456 -18.03 11.73 -17.02
N ARG A 457 -17.80 12.99 -16.64
CA ARG A 457 -16.49 13.65 -16.58
C ARG A 457 -16.22 13.96 -15.12
N TYR A 458 -15.16 13.40 -14.55
CA TYR A 458 -14.78 13.71 -13.17
C TYR A 458 -14.26 15.15 -13.05
N GLY A 459 -14.52 15.81 -11.93
CA GLY A 459 -14.02 17.17 -11.62
C GLY A 459 -14.61 18.30 -12.47
N CYS A 460 -15.67 18.03 -13.23
CA CYS A 460 -16.35 19.05 -13.99
C CYS A 460 -17.51 19.70 -13.20
N PRO A 461 -17.87 20.96 -13.54
CA PRO A 461 -18.99 21.65 -12.93
C PRO A 461 -20.30 20.90 -13.11
N ASP A 462 -20.97 20.66 -12.00
CA ASP A 462 -22.26 20.03 -11.86
C ASP A 462 -23.13 20.97 -11.01
N SER A 463 -24.17 21.53 -11.61
CA SER A 463 -24.93 22.65 -11.03
C SER A 463 -26.03 22.20 -10.08
N ASP A 464 -26.60 21.02 -10.27
CA ASP A 464 -27.69 20.48 -9.46
C ASP A 464 -27.26 19.34 -8.52
N GLY A 465 -26.07 18.79 -8.71
CA GLY A 465 -25.43 17.82 -7.84
C GLY A 465 -25.85 16.37 -8.10
N ASP A 466 -26.36 16.05 -9.29
CA ASP A 466 -26.74 14.67 -9.65
C ASP A 466 -25.58 13.78 -10.08
N GLY A 467 -24.41 14.39 -10.28
CA GLY A 467 -23.18 13.75 -10.65
C GLY A 467 -22.82 13.78 -12.14
N TYR A 468 -23.68 14.27 -13.00
CA TYR A 468 -23.39 14.49 -14.42
C TYR A 468 -22.88 15.91 -14.65
N SER A 469 -21.91 16.06 -15.53
CA SER A 469 -21.29 17.36 -15.80
C SER A 469 -22.18 18.23 -16.70
N ASN A 470 -22.29 19.51 -16.35
CA ASN A 470 -22.97 20.49 -17.19
C ASN A 470 -22.42 20.46 -18.62
N ALA A 471 -23.30 20.58 -19.60
CA ALA A 471 -22.88 20.71 -20.98
C ALA A 471 -22.08 22.01 -21.23
N ASP A 472 -21.07 21.92 -22.08
CA ASP A 472 -20.23 23.04 -22.50
C ASP A 472 -19.93 23.01 -24.02
N GLY A 473 -19.10 23.94 -24.51
CA GLY A 473 -18.81 24.06 -25.94
C GLY A 473 -18.08 22.86 -26.56
N THR A 474 -17.54 21.95 -25.75
CA THR A 474 -16.82 20.74 -26.16
C THR A 474 -17.52 19.46 -25.73
N TRP A 475 -18.36 19.52 -24.69
CA TRP A 475 -19.17 18.43 -24.15
C TRP A 475 -20.64 18.80 -24.26
N LEU A 476 -21.24 18.50 -25.41
CA LEU A 476 -22.63 18.87 -25.68
C LEU A 476 -23.59 18.01 -24.86
N ALA A 477 -24.75 18.57 -24.51
CA ALA A 477 -25.85 17.81 -23.94
C ALA A 477 -26.46 16.84 -24.97
N HIS A 478 -27.22 15.88 -24.46
CA HIS A 478 -28.13 15.09 -25.27
C HIS A 478 -29.09 15.96 -26.10
N PRO A 479 -29.49 15.51 -27.31
CA PRO A 479 -29.14 14.25 -27.96
C PRO A 479 -27.80 14.29 -28.73
N SER A 480 -27.08 15.42 -28.71
CA SER A 480 -25.88 15.65 -29.55
C SER A 480 -24.56 15.29 -28.88
N GLY A 481 -24.56 15.06 -27.57
CA GLY A 481 -23.42 14.62 -26.79
C GLY A 481 -23.89 13.90 -25.52
N PHE A 482 -23.06 13.90 -24.47
CA PHE A 482 -23.27 13.14 -23.24
C PHE A 482 -23.28 14.02 -21.98
N GLY A 483 -23.17 15.34 -22.13
CA GLY A 483 -23.33 16.26 -21.00
C GLY A 483 -24.76 16.25 -20.49
N ASP A 484 -24.91 16.71 -19.26
CA ASP A 484 -26.20 16.84 -18.62
C ASP A 484 -27.13 17.77 -19.43
N ALA A 485 -28.29 17.23 -19.80
CA ALA A 485 -29.36 17.92 -20.51
C ALA A 485 -30.22 18.83 -19.61
N PHE A 486 -30.24 18.58 -18.30
CA PHE A 486 -31.06 19.28 -17.32
C PHE A 486 -30.22 19.79 -16.12
N PRO A 487 -29.30 20.74 -16.34
CA PRO A 487 -28.31 21.21 -15.34
C PRO A 487 -28.84 21.94 -14.11
N GLU A 488 -30.15 21.94 -13.89
CA GLU A 488 -30.81 22.57 -12.75
C GLU A 488 -31.72 21.58 -12.02
N GLU A 489 -31.79 20.31 -12.47
CA GLU A 489 -32.80 19.35 -12.05
C GLU A 489 -32.20 17.97 -11.74
N ILE A 490 -31.82 17.80 -10.48
CA ILE A 490 -31.03 16.68 -9.91
C ILE A 490 -31.50 15.24 -10.21
N THR A 491 -32.69 15.06 -10.77
CA THR A 491 -33.24 13.73 -11.07
C THR A 491 -33.25 13.37 -12.55
N GLN A 492 -32.83 14.29 -13.41
CA GLN A 492 -32.82 14.13 -14.86
C GLN A 492 -31.50 14.61 -15.43
N TRP A 493 -30.91 13.83 -16.35
CA TRP A 493 -29.63 14.19 -16.98
C TRP A 493 -29.55 13.85 -18.47
N HIS A 494 -30.56 13.14 -18.99
CA HIS A 494 -30.54 12.50 -20.31
C HIS A 494 -31.83 12.82 -21.07
N ASP A 495 -31.72 13.15 -22.35
CA ASP A 495 -32.85 13.48 -23.24
C ASP A 495 -32.57 12.95 -24.67
N VAL A 496 -32.89 11.67 -24.90
CA VAL A 496 -32.51 10.93 -26.11
C VAL A 496 -33.10 11.52 -27.38
N ASP A 497 -34.32 12.06 -27.35
CA ASP A 497 -35.01 12.59 -28.52
C ASP A 497 -35.06 14.12 -28.59
N GLY A 498 -34.62 14.80 -27.51
CA GLY A 498 -34.44 16.24 -27.46
C GLY A 498 -35.74 17.01 -27.30
N ASP A 499 -36.76 16.41 -26.67
CA ASP A 499 -38.08 16.99 -26.52
C ASP A 499 -38.26 17.86 -25.26
N GLY A 500 -37.28 17.80 -24.36
CA GLY A 500 -37.23 18.57 -23.13
C GLY A 500 -37.83 17.85 -21.92
N PHE A 501 -38.11 16.55 -22.01
CA PHE A 501 -38.43 15.69 -20.87
C PHE A 501 -37.29 14.70 -20.63
N GLY A 502 -36.98 14.44 -19.37
CA GLY A 502 -35.82 13.63 -19.02
C GLY A 502 -36.12 12.13 -19.03
N ASP A 503 -35.18 11.32 -19.50
CA ASP A 503 -35.40 9.89 -19.70
C ASP A 503 -35.44 9.06 -18.40
N ASN A 504 -34.98 9.61 -17.27
CA ASN A 504 -34.86 8.87 -16.03
C ASN A 504 -36.25 8.53 -15.46
N GLN A 505 -36.57 7.23 -15.38
CA GLN A 505 -37.87 6.68 -14.95
C GLN A 505 -37.94 6.35 -13.45
N GLU A 506 -37.03 6.88 -12.63
CA GLU A 506 -37.09 6.67 -11.19
C GLU A 506 -38.39 7.27 -10.60
N ILE A 507 -38.90 6.66 -9.52
CA ILE A 507 -40.25 6.95 -8.99
C ILE A 507 -40.43 8.41 -8.56
N GLU A 508 -39.34 9.07 -8.17
CA GLU A 508 -39.33 10.48 -7.75
C GLU A 508 -38.71 11.40 -8.80
N ALA A 509 -38.43 10.88 -10.01
CA ALA A 509 -37.83 11.66 -11.07
C ALA A 509 -38.81 12.72 -11.59
N TRP A 510 -38.29 13.93 -11.76
CA TRP A 510 -39.06 15.06 -12.25
C TRP A 510 -39.43 14.82 -13.71
N GLN A 511 -40.74 14.79 -14.01
CA GLN A 511 -41.27 14.83 -15.38
C GLN A 511 -40.63 13.82 -16.34
N SER A 512 -40.53 12.56 -15.91
CA SER A 512 -39.88 11.50 -16.67
C SER A 512 -40.59 11.22 -17.99
N ASP A 513 -39.85 11.27 -19.09
CA ASP A 513 -40.36 11.01 -20.43
C ASP A 513 -40.87 9.58 -20.56
N SER A 514 -42.18 9.42 -20.72
CA SER A 514 -42.81 8.12 -20.93
C SER A 514 -42.48 7.52 -22.31
N CYS A 515 -41.96 8.34 -23.21
CA CYS A 515 -41.76 8.09 -24.62
C CYS A 515 -40.32 8.19 -25.11
N VAL A 516 -39.32 8.29 -24.22
CA VAL A 516 -37.83 8.25 -24.32
C VAL A 516 -37.15 8.43 -25.69
N ALA A 517 -37.59 7.72 -26.73
CA ALA A 517 -36.98 7.75 -28.06
C ALA A 517 -37.87 8.39 -29.14
N THR A 518 -39.04 8.91 -28.77
CA THR A 518 -40.05 9.44 -29.68
C THR A 518 -40.50 10.80 -29.23
N PHE A 519 -39.91 11.83 -29.86
CA PHE A 519 -40.19 13.22 -29.57
C PHE A 519 -41.67 13.51 -29.35
N GLY A 520 -41.99 14.09 -28.19
CA GLY A 520 -43.33 14.44 -27.80
C GLY A 520 -43.41 15.73 -27.00
N LYS A 521 -44.63 16.14 -26.66
CA LYS A 521 -44.89 17.37 -25.89
C LYS A 521 -46.02 17.25 -24.89
N SER A 522 -46.61 16.06 -24.76
CA SER A 522 -47.64 15.82 -23.76
C SER A 522 -47.05 15.98 -22.35
N TYR A 523 -47.88 16.43 -21.42
CA TYR A 523 -47.50 16.66 -20.02
C TYR A 523 -48.64 16.37 -19.02
N ARG A 524 -49.85 16.07 -19.50
CA ARG A 524 -51.05 15.92 -18.66
C ARG A 524 -51.19 14.50 -18.11
N ASP A 525 -51.08 13.51 -18.97
CA ASP A 525 -51.21 12.09 -18.64
C ASP A 525 -49.84 11.40 -18.69
N ARG A 526 -49.17 11.48 -19.84
CA ARG A 526 -47.82 10.96 -20.09
C ARG A 526 -46.94 12.13 -20.48
N TRP A 527 -45.73 12.18 -19.95
CA TRP A 527 -44.77 13.22 -20.27
C TRP A 527 -43.97 12.79 -21.50
N GLY A 528 -43.66 13.73 -22.40
CA GLY A 528 -42.80 13.51 -23.59
C GLY A 528 -43.36 12.61 -24.68
N CYS A 529 -44.66 12.34 -24.68
CA CYS A 529 -45.30 11.58 -25.75
C CYS A 529 -45.89 12.48 -26.86
N PRO A 530 -46.07 11.93 -28.08
CA PRO A 530 -46.70 12.66 -29.16
C PRO A 530 -48.07 13.25 -28.74
N ASP A 531 -48.27 14.53 -29.04
CA ASP A 531 -49.50 15.30 -28.78
C ASP A 531 -49.82 16.07 -30.07
N THR A 532 -50.80 15.57 -30.82
CA THR A 532 -51.08 16.04 -32.19
C THR A 532 -51.76 17.41 -32.21
N ASP A 533 -52.63 17.71 -31.25
CA ASP A 533 -53.41 18.95 -31.23
C ASP A 533 -52.91 19.98 -30.19
N GLY A 534 -52.03 19.57 -29.29
CA GLY A 534 -51.28 20.43 -28.39
C GLY A 534 -52.03 20.80 -27.11
N ASP A 535 -52.98 19.98 -26.67
CA ASP A 535 -53.74 20.23 -25.43
C ASP A 535 -53.08 19.71 -24.15
N GLY A 536 -51.92 19.05 -24.32
CA GLY A 536 -51.07 18.48 -23.30
C GLY A 536 -51.31 17.00 -23.03
N SER A 537 -52.30 16.37 -23.67
CA SER A 537 -52.62 14.95 -23.48
C SER A 537 -51.97 14.12 -24.60
N SER A 538 -51.49 12.91 -24.27
CA SER A 538 -50.80 12.09 -25.25
C SER A 538 -51.75 11.42 -26.24
N ASP A 539 -51.33 11.33 -27.51
CA ASP A 539 -52.04 10.65 -28.58
C ASP A 539 -52.31 9.18 -28.21
N ALA A 540 -53.55 8.72 -28.37
CA ALA A 540 -53.87 7.31 -28.17
C ALA A 540 -53.17 6.42 -29.23
N GLN A 541 -52.40 5.44 -28.77
CA GLN A 541 -51.70 4.44 -29.58
C GLN A 541 -52.06 3.02 -29.13
N PRO A 542 -53.15 2.43 -29.67
CA PRO A 542 -53.62 1.10 -29.28
C PRO A 542 -52.59 -0.01 -29.48
N GLU A 543 -51.69 0.13 -30.46
CA GLU A 543 -50.62 -0.84 -30.75
C GLU A 543 -49.57 -0.93 -29.63
N LEU A 544 -49.34 0.18 -28.92
CA LEU A 544 -48.45 0.26 -27.75
C LEU A 544 -49.21 0.08 -26.42
N GLY A 545 -50.53 -0.11 -26.48
CA GLY A 545 -51.38 -0.24 -25.32
C GLY A 545 -51.80 1.09 -24.67
N TRP A 546 -51.54 2.22 -25.34
CA TRP A 546 -52.03 3.53 -24.90
C TRP A 546 -53.46 3.69 -25.39
N LEU A 547 -54.40 3.30 -24.53
CA LEU A 547 -55.81 3.42 -24.81
C LEU A 547 -56.30 4.82 -24.44
N ALA A 548 -57.21 5.35 -25.25
CA ALA A 548 -57.95 6.56 -24.95
C ALA A 548 -58.83 6.37 -23.69
N ASN A 549 -59.16 7.48 -23.04
CA ASN A 549 -60.20 7.52 -22.00
C ASN A 549 -61.53 6.91 -22.53
N PRO A 550 -62.28 6.14 -21.73
CA PRO A 550 -62.06 5.80 -20.32
C PRO A 550 -61.23 4.53 -20.08
N PHE A 551 -60.82 3.84 -21.15
CA PHE A 551 -60.07 2.58 -21.01
C PHE A 551 -58.58 2.78 -20.71
N GLY A 552 -58.06 3.98 -20.94
CA GLY A 552 -56.75 4.43 -20.53
C GLY A 552 -56.74 5.93 -20.26
N GLU A 553 -55.55 6.51 -20.28
CA GLU A 553 -55.34 7.93 -19.92
C GLU A 553 -54.98 8.79 -21.12
N ALA A 554 -54.79 8.19 -22.29
CA ALA A 554 -54.47 8.91 -23.51
C ALA A 554 -55.69 9.71 -24.00
N ASP A 555 -55.44 10.67 -24.87
CA ASP A 555 -56.42 11.57 -25.43
C ASP A 555 -57.55 10.83 -26.17
N ALA A 556 -58.78 11.08 -25.76
CA ALA A 556 -59.99 10.58 -26.42
C ALA A 556 -60.31 11.30 -27.75
N PHE A 557 -59.84 12.53 -27.92
CA PHE A 557 -60.14 13.40 -29.06
C PHE A 557 -58.87 14.01 -29.68
N ILE A 558 -57.99 13.16 -30.21
CA ILE A 558 -56.67 13.46 -30.86
C ILE A 558 -56.56 14.65 -31.85
N ASN A 559 -57.66 15.30 -32.25
CA ASN A 559 -57.65 16.46 -33.13
C ASN A 559 -58.44 17.66 -32.57
N ASP A 560 -59.01 17.55 -31.37
CA ASP A 560 -59.77 18.60 -30.72
C ASP A 560 -59.02 19.10 -29.49
N PRO A 561 -58.22 20.18 -29.60
CA PRO A 561 -57.36 20.66 -28.52
C PRO A 561 -58.12 21.24 -27.33
N THR A 562 -59.46 21.18 -27.37
CA THR A 562 -60.33 21.62 -26.29
C THR A 562 -60.92 20.46 -25.50
N GLN A 563 -60.75 19.21 -25.92
CA GLN A 563 -61.32 18.02 -25.29
C GLN A 563 -60.28 16.90 -25.26
N TRP A 564 -60.08 16.27 -24.11
CA TRP A 564 -59.12 15.16 -23.96
C TRP A 564 -59.64 13.94 -23.19
N GLU A 565 -60.70 14.12 -22.40
CA GLU A 565 -61.22 13.13 -21.45
C GLU A 565 -62.70 12.81 -21.77
N ASP A 566 -63.10 11.55 -21.64
CA ASP A 566 -64.45 11.01 -21.92
C ASP A 566 -64.74 9.85 -20.95
N ILE A 567 -65.10 10.20 -19.71
CA ILE A 567 -65.16 9.25 -18.58
C ILE A 567 -66.20 8.15 -18.79
N ASP A 568 -67.32 8.45 -19.45
CA ASP A 568 -68.39 7.48 -19.68
C ASP A 568 -68.38 6.86 -21.10
N GLY A 569 -67.51 7.36 -21.98
CA GLY A 569 -67.22 6.78 -23.29
C GLY A 569 -68.34 7.01 -24.31
N ASP A 570 -69.12 8.07 -24.17
CA ASP A 570 -70.25 8.38 -25.04
C ASP A 570 -69.87 9.23 -26.27
N GLY A 571 -68.61 9.68 -26.33
CA GLY A 571 -68.05 10.46 -27.41
C GLY A 571 -68.22 11.97 -27.27
N PHE A 572 -68.61 12.46 -26.10
CA PHE A 572 -68.57 13.89 -25.74
C PHE A 572 -67.48 14.17 -24.70
N GLY A 573 -66.69 15.21 -24.93
CA GLY A 573 -65.55 15.50 -24.05
C GLY A 573 -65.94 16.20 -22.75
N ASP A 574 -65.30 15.83 -21.65
CA ASP A 574 -65.62 16.30 -20.30
C ASP A 574 -65.21 17.76 -20.00
N ASN A 575 -64.36 18.38 -20.82
CA ASN A 575 -63.81 19.69 -20.52
C ASN A 575 -64.86 20.80 -20.70
N GLN A 576 -65.30 21.39 -19.60
CA GLN A 576 -66.30 22.47 -19.57
C GLN A 576 -65.70 23.88 -19.74
N ALA A 577 -64.47 23.99 -20.24
CA ALA A 577 -63.82 25.28 -20.44
C ALA A 577 -64.60 26.18 -21.42
N ALA A 578 -64.50 27.51 -21.23
CA ALA A 578 -65.15 28.46 -22.12
C ALA A 578 -64.55 28.38 -23.53
N GLY A 579 -65.36 27.98 -24.50
CA GLY A 579 -64.91 27.75 -25.89
C GLY A 579 -64.57 26.29 -26.20
N ALA A 580 -64.78 25.37 -25.26
CA ALA A 580 -64.63 23.94 -25.53
C ALA A 580 -65.72 23.44 -26.50
N THR A 581 -65.32 22.56 -27.41
CA THR A 581 -66.22 21.98 -28.41
C THR A 581 -67.13 20.96 -27.73
N SER A 582 -68.45 21.15 -27.88
CA SER A 582 -69.50 20.22 -27.43
C SER A 582 -69.25 19.49 -26.10
N PRO A 583 -69.09 20.21 -24.98
CA PRO A 583 -68.65 19.61 -23.72
C PRO A 583 -69.78 18.82 -23.04
N ASP A 584 -69.46 17.62 -22.56
CA ASP A 584 -70.39 16.71 -21.92
C ASP A 584 -70.90 17.26 -20.57
N ARG A 585 -72.20 17.51 -20.53
CA ARG A 585 -72.91 18.04 -19.35
C ARG A 585 -73.24 16.95 -18.34
N CYS A 586 -73.15 15.68 -18.73
CA CYS A 586 -73.53 14.51 -17.97
C CYS A 586 -72.41 13.51 -17.63
N LYS A 587 -71.16 13.71 -18.04
CA LYS A 587 -69.85 13.17 -17.58
C LYS A 587 -69.70 11.69 -17.21
N GLU A 588 -70.56 11.23 -16.32
CA GLU A 588 -70.52 9.91 -15.69
C GLU A 588 -71.69 9.03 -16.18
N THR A 589 -72.55 9.56 -17.05
CA THR A 589 -73.77 8.91 -17.50
C THR A 589 -73.86 9.02 -19.02
N PRO A 590 -73.56 7.92 -19.73
CA PRO A 590 -73.42 7.98 -21.16
C PRO A 590 -74.73 8.39 -21.81
N GLY A 591 -74.65 9.36 -22.72
CA GLY A 591 -75.79 9.95 -23.37
C GLY A 591 -75.60 10.14 -24.87
N THR A 592 -76.64 10.66 -25.51
CA THR A 592 -76.65 10.89 -26.96
C THR A 592 -77.25 12.22 -27.36
N SER A 593 -77.70 13.03 -26.38
CA SER A 593 -78.24 14.37 -26.61
C SER A 593 -77.20 15.28 -27.27
N ARG A 594 -77.66 16.16 -28.17
CA ARG A 594 -76.82 17.00 -29.04
C ARG A 594 -77.28 18.44 -29.20
N GLU A 595 -78.48 18.81 -28.75
CA GLU A 595 -79.05 20.14 -29.01
C GLU A 595 -79.04 21.05 -27.77
N ASP A 596 -79.35 20.52 -26.59
CA ASP A 596 -79.41 21.30 -25.35
C ASP A 596 -78.28 20.93 -24.37
N ARG A 597 -78.22 19.68 -23.93
CA ARG A 597 -77.26 19.17 -22.94
C ARG A 597 -76.49 18.00 -23.55
N HIS A 598 -75.43 18.34 -24.28
CA HIS A 598 -74.57 17.37 -24.93
C HIS A 598 -74.07 16.29 -23.95
N GLY A 599 -74.08 15.04 -24.38
CA GLY A 599 -73.68 13.85 -23.61
C GLY A 599 -74.66 13.41 -22.50
N CYS A 600 -75.83 14.04 -22.40
CA CYS A 600 -76.89 13.55 -21.52
C CYS A 600 -77.78 12.49 -22.20
N THR A 601 -78.38 11.63 -21.38
CA THR A 601 -79.35 10.62 -21.83
C THR A 601 -80.48 11.26 -22.63
N ASP A 602 -80.75 10.68 -23.80
CA ASP A 602 -81.81 11.03 -24.74
C ASP A 602 -82.56 9.72 -25.05
N SER A 603 -83.75 9.56 -24.49
CA SER A 603 -84.48 8.29 -24.45
C SER A 603 -85.17 7.96 -25.78
N ASP A 604 -85.50 8.94 -26.61
CA ASP A 604 -86.19 8.76 -27.89
C ASP A 604 -85.37 9.16 -29.13
N ASN A 605 -84.15 9.65 -28.92
CA ASN A 605 -83.14 10.02 -29.91
C ASN A 605 -83.55 11.18 -30.81
N ASP A 606 -84.28 12.16 -30.31
CA ASP A 606 -84.65 13.37 -31.06
C ASP A 606 -83.57 14.48 -31.02
N GLY A 607 -82.56 14.31 -30.16
CA GLY A 607 -81.44 15.23 -29.96
C GLY A 607 -81.51 16.06 -28.68
N TYR A 608 -82.65 16.10 -28.00
CA TYR A 608 -82.83 16.77 -26.71
C TYR A 608 -82.62 15.80 -25.55
N SER A 609 -82.07 16.30 -24.44
CA SER A 609 -81.84 15.47 -23.26
C SER A 609 -83.15 15.22 -22.51
N ASP A 610 -83.29 14.06 -21.85
CA ASP A 610 -84.47 13.74 -21.00
C ASP A 610 -84.76 14.80 -19.92
N MET A 611 -83.76 15.60 -19.54
CA MET A 611 -83.91 16.69 -18.56
C MET A 611 -84.35 18.02 -19.16
N GLY A 612 -84.11 18.23 -20.46
CA GLY A 612 -84.52 19.43 -21.20
C GLY A 612 -85.76 19.20 -22.06
N ASP A 613 -86.02 17.95 -22.39
CA ASP A 613 -87.17 17.49 -23.16
C ASP A 613 -88.42 17.36 -22.25
N ARG A 614 -89.49 18.04 -22.65
CA ARG A 614 -90.78 17.94 -21.97
C ARG A 614 -91.48 16.61 -22.24
N PHE A 615 -91.21 15.99 -23.39
CA PHE A 615 -91.79 14.75 -23.87
C PHE A 615 -90.71 13.68 -24.17
N PRO A 616 -89.99 13.15 -23.15
CA PRO A 616 -88.81 12.26 -23.32
C PRO A 616 -89.03 10.90 -24.01
N TYR A 617 -90.23 10.65 -24.52
CA TYR A 617 -90.61 9.41 -25.19
C TYR A 617 -91.37 9.66 -26.51
N ASP A 618 -91.51 10.92 -26.93
CA ASP A 618 -92.11 11.31 -28.19
C ASP A 618 -91.06 12.06 -29.04
N PRO A 619 -90.38 11.37 -29.97
CA PRO A 619 -89.26 11.94 -30.72
C PRO A 619 -89.67 13.02 -31.73
N SER A 620 -90.94 13.43 -31.70
CA SER A 620 -91.49 14.48 -32.54
C SER A 620 -91.81 15.76 -31.77
N GLN A 621 -91.69 15.77 -30.44
CA GLN A 621 -91.98 16.91 -29.56
C GLN A 621 -90.93 17.03 -28.46
N TRP A 622 -90.42 18.23 -28.20
CA TRP A 622 -89.39 18.45 -27.15
C TRP A 622 -89.65 19.64 -26.23
N ALA A 623 -90.53 20.56 -26.64
CA ALA A 623 -90.82 21.82 -25.93
C ALA A 623 -92.34 22.03 -25.77
N ASP A 624 -92.70 22.71 -24.68
CA ASP A 624 -94.07 23.03 -24.22
C ASP A 624 -93.99 24.41 -23.58
N SER A 625 -94.22 25.45 -24.39
CA SER A 625 -93.89 26.83 -24.02
C SER A 625 -94.87 27.45 -23.03
N ASP A 626 -96.14 27.05 -23.03
CA ASP A 626 -97.19 27.53 -22.13
C ASP A 626 -97.59 26.52 -21.02
N GLY A 627 -97.06 25.30 -21.07
CA GLY A 627 -97.18 24.30 -20.01
C GLY A 627 -98.49 23.53 -20.03
N ASP A 628 -99.18 23.51 -21.17
CA ASP A 628 -100.51 22.95 -21.35
C ASP A 628 -100.52 21.41 -21.54
N GLY A 629 -99.35 20.85 -21.84
CA GLY A 629 -99.12 19.42 -22.06
C GLY A 629 -99.19 18.96 -23.51
N PHE A 630 -99.31 19.88 -24.47
CA PHE A 630 -99.15 19.66 -25.91
C PHE A 630 -97.82 20.27 -26.39
N GLY A 631 -97.23 19.68 -27.43
CA GLY A 631 -95.88 20.08 -27.86
C GLY A 631 -95.90 21.17 -28.92
N ASP A 632 -94.95 22.11 -28.83
CA ASP A 632 -94.86 23.29 -29.70
C ASP A 632 -94.57 22.95 -31.18
N ASN A 633 -93.99 21.77 -31.47
CA ASN A 633 -93.62 21.41 -32.84
C ASN A 633 -94.86 21.10 -33.68
N SER A 634 -95.23 22.04 -34.55
CA SER A 634 -96.39 21.92 -35.48
C SER A 634 -96.40 20.68 -36.39
N PHE A 635 -95.26 20.00 -36.57
CA PHE A 635 -95.16 18.76 -37.33
C PHE A 635 -95.12 17.50 -36.46
N GLY A 636 -95.10 17.67 -35.14
CA GLY A 636 -95.06 16.59 -34.18
C GLY A 636 -96.43 15.98 -33.88
N HIS A 637 -96.41 14.90 -33.11
CA HIS A 637 -97.63 14.26 -32.63
C HIS A 637 -98.34 15.20 -31.65
N GLN A 638 -99.67 15.31 -31.80
CA GLN A 638 -100.53 16.16 -30.96
C GLN A 638 -99.93 17.57 -30.73
N SER A 639 -99.53 18.23 -31.81
CA SER A 639 -98.96 19.57 -31.73
C SER A 639 -99.97 20.57 -31.19
N ASP A 640 -99.51 21.48 -30.36
CA ASP A 640 -100.31 22.58 -29.88
C ASP A 640 -100.66 23.55 -31.03
N ALA A 641 -101.95 23.88 -31.15
CA ALA A 641 -102.46 24.88 -32.08
C ALA A 641 -102.33 26.32 -31.54
N CYS A 642 -102.07 26.49 -30.24
CA CYS A 642 -101.83 27.74 -29.54
C CYS A 642 -100.57 27.74 -28.63
N PRO A 643 -99.34 27.47 -29.13
CA PRO A 643 -98.12 27.20 -28.33
C PRO A 643 -97.66 28.26 -27.32
N PHE A 644 -98.30 29.42 -27.26
CA PHE A 644 -97.86 30.55 -26.43
C PHE A 644 -99.00 31.17 -25.62
N GLU A 645 -100.18 30.55 -25.59
CA GLU A 645 -101.37 31.10 -24.95
C GLU A 645 -101.56 30.46 -23.57
N GLU A 646 -101.38 31.23 -22.49
CA GLU A 646 -101.47 30.67 -21.13
C GLU A 646 -102.88 30.13 -20.80
N VAL A 647 -102.98 28.81 -20.65
CA VAL A 647 -104.23 28.09 -20.35
C VAL A 647 -104.50 27.92 -18.86
N SER A 648 -104.87 29.00 -18.16
CA SER A 648 -105.17 28.91 -16.72
C SER A 648 -106.53 28.24 -16.39
N LEU A 649 -107.45 28.12 -17.34
CA LEU A 649 -108.85 27.72 -17.09
C LEU A 649 -109.30 26.44 -17.79
N GLY A 650 -108.52 25.89 -18.73
CA GLY A 650 -108.83 24.67 -19.48
C GLY A 650 -108.16 24.71 -20.87
N VAL A 651 -107.97 23.54 -21.47
CA VAL A 651 -107.43 23.35 -22.82
C VAL A 651 -108.49 22.67 -23.68
N SER A 652 -108.57 23.06 -24.95
CA SER A 652 -109.38 22.33 -25.94
C SER A 652 -108.75 20.98 -26.27
N LEU A 653 -109.61 19.97 -26.42
CA LEU A 653 -109.22 18.59 -26.70
C LEU A 653 -109.86 18.04 -27.99
N ILE A 654 -110.76 18.80 -28.64
CA ILE A 654 -111.56 18.31 -29.77
C ILE A 654 -111.17 18.99 -31.08
N ASP A 655 -111.14 20.32 -31.13
CA ASP A 655 -110.86 21.09 -32.33
C ASP A 655 -109.38 21.51 -32.41
N ARG A 656 -109.01 22.56 -31.68
CA ARG A 656 -107.65 23.10 -31.62
C ARG A 656 -107.02 22.67 -30.30
N LEU A 657 -106.28 21.55 -30.38
CA LEU A 657 -105.54 21.02 -29.23
C LEU A 657 -104.65 22.09 -28.63
N GLY A 658 -104.76 22.27 -27.31
CA GLY A 658 -103.94 23.17 -26.51
C GLY A 658 -104.41 24.63 -26.42
N CYS A 659 -105.41 25.02 -27.23
CA CYS A 659 -105.98 26.36 -27.13
C CYS A 659 -106.87 26.56 -25.89
N PRO A 660 -107.02 27.80 -25.39
CA PRO A 660 -107.88 28.09 -24.23
C PRO A 660 -109.34 27.63 -24.41
N ASP A 661 -109.85 26.93 -23.40
CA ASP A 661 -111.26 26.52 -23.26
C ASP A 661 -111.73 26.88 -21.83
N ILE A 662 -112.48 27.98 -21.71
CA ILE A 662 -112.83 28.55 -20.39
C ILE A 662 -113.85 27.70 -19.63
N ASP A 663 -114.76 27.02 -20.32
CA ASP A 663 -115.89 26.32 -19.68
C ASP A 663 -115.76 24.78 -19.68
N ARG A 664 -114.76 24.27 -20.40
CA ARG A 664 -114.29 22.88 -20.44
C ARG A 664 -115.27 21.93 -21.09
N ASP A 665 -115.92 22.34 -22.17
CA ASP A 665 -116.72 21.44 -23.01
C ASP A 665 -115.89 20.72 -24.09
N GLY A 666 -114.66 21.18 -24.30
CA GLY A 666 -113.68 20.59 -25.20
C GLY A 666 -113.47 21.36 -26.51
N TYR A 667 -114.24 22.41 -26.78
CA TYR A 667 -114.05 23.31 -27.93
C TYR A 667 -113.26 24.56 -27.53
N SER A 668 -112.47 25.09 -28.46
CA SER A 668 -111.65 26.27 -28.20
C SER A 668 -112.46 27.57 -28.24
N ASP A 669 -112.10 28.51 -27.38
CA ASP A 669 -112.63 29.87 -27.41
C ASP A 669 -112.33 30.54 -28.76
N ALA A 670 -113.21 31.44 -29.20
CA ALA A 670 -112.99 32.21 -30.41
C ALA A 670 -111.85 33.24 -30.26
N ASP A 671 -111.00 33.35 -31.30
CA ASP A 671 -109.95 34.35 -31.41
C ASP A 671 -110.01 35.13 -32.73
N GLU A 672 -109.04 36.02 -32.99
CA GLU A 672 -109.00 36.85 -34.20
C GLU A 672 -108.90 36.03 -35.51
N THR A 673 -108.48 34.77 -35.42
CA THR A 673 -108.23 33.86 -36.54
C THR A 673 -109.18 32.66 -36.60
N TRP A 674 -109.80 32.31 -35.46
CA TRP A 674 -110.75 31.22 -35.29
C TRP A 674 -112.05 31.78 -34.72
N LEU A 675 -112.96 32.15 -35.62
CA LEU A 675 -114.21 32.83 -35.25
C LEU A 675 -115.22 31.84 -34.64
N ALA A 676 -116.09 32.36 -33.75
CA ALA A 676 -117.22 31.63 -33.19
C ALA A 676 -118.23 31.21 -34.27
N ASN A 677 -118.94 30.11 -34.03
CA ASN A 677 -120.10 29.72 -34.83
C ASN A 677 -121.16 30.86 -34.85
N PRO A 678 -121.77 31.19 -36.01
CA PRO A 678 -121.77 30.48 -37.29
C PRO A 678 -120.70 30.92 -38.31
N GLU A 679 -119.89 31.94 -37.99
CA GLU A 679 -118.87 32.46 -38.91
C GLU A 679 -117.58 31.64 -38.93
N GLY A 680 -117.37 30.82 -37.90
CA GLY A 680 -116.31 29.80 -37.82
C GLY A 680 -116.71 28.58 -36.99
N GLU A 681 -115.71 27.85 -36.50
CA GLU A 681 -115.88 26.57 -35.79
C GLU A 681 -115.52 26.66 -34.30
N ALA A 682 -115.18 27.86 -33.81
CA ALA A 682 -114.91 28.10 -32.39
C ALA A 682 -116.20 28.10 -31.56
N ASP A 683 -116.04 27.92 -30.25
CA ASP A 683 -117.13 27.93 -29.30
C ASP A 683 -117.89 29.28 -29.33
N ALA A 684 -119.18 29.22 -29.67
CA ALA A 684 -120.09 30.36 -29.66
C ALA A 684 -120.49 30.81 -28.25
N PHE A 685 -120.40 29.93 -27.24
CA PHE A 685 -120.71 30.23 -25.86
C PHE A 685 -119.57 29.85 -24.88
N PRO A 686 -118.44 30.61 -24.87
CA PRO A 686 -117.22 30.37 -24.04
C PRO A 686 -117.38 30.28 -22.50
N LYS A 687 -118.61 30.33 -21.98
CA LYS A 687 -118.92 30.28 -20.53
C LYS A 687 -119.99 29.25 -20.22
N ASN A 688 -120.56 28.61 -21.23
CA ASN A 688 -121.67 27.69 -21.10
C ASN A 688 -121.30 26.33 -21.67
N ARG A 689 -120.72 25.50 -20.82
CA ARG A 689 -120.27 24.13 -21.10
C ARG A 689 -121.26 23.19 -21.84
N LEU A 690 -122.54 23.55 -21.91
CA LEU A 690 -123.56 22.75 -22.58
C LEU A 690 -123.93 23.27 -23.97
N GLN A 691 -123.43 24.44 -24.37
CA GLN A 691 -123.75 25.13 -25.61
C GLN A 691 -122.43 25.54 -26.27
N TRP A 692 -122.21 25.15 -27.53
CA TRP A 692 -120.98 25.55 -28.25
C TRP A 692 -121.22 25.96 -29.71
N SER A 693 -122.43 25.77 -30.22
CA SER A 693 -122.82 26.02 -31.61
C SER A 693 -124.04 26.94 -31.64
N ASP A 694 -124.05 27.94 -32.53
CA ASP A 694 -125.12 28.92 -32.75
C ASP A 694 -125.25 29.12 -34.27
N GLN A 695 -126.01 28.25 -34.94
CA GLN A 695 -126.02 28.20 -36.40
C GLN A 695 -126.67 29.40 -37.08
N ASP A 696 -127.61 30.08 -36.41
CA ASP A 696 -128.35 31.21 -36.97
C ASP A 696 -127.99 32.57 -36.33
N GLY A 697 -127.15 32.57 -35.30
CA GLY A 697 -126.52 33.75 -34.71
C GLY A 697 -127.47 34.57 -33.85
N ASP A 698 -128.49 33.94 -33.27
CA ASP A 698 -129.53 34.62 -32.49
C ASP A 698 -129.21 34.73 -30.98
N GLY A 699 -128.11 34.09 -30.55
CA GLY A 699 -127.65 34.07 -29.17
C GLY A 699 -128.25 32.95 -28.32
N TYR A 700 -128.91 31.96 -28.93
CA TYR A 700 -129.32 30.69 -28.34
C TYR A 700 -128.53 29.55 -29.01
N GLY A 701 -128.06 28.59 -28.21
CA GLY A 701 -127.20 27.53 -28.72
C GLY A 701 -127.98 26.30 -29.18
N ASP A 702 -127.51 25.68 -30.26
CA ASP A 702 -128.16 24.56 -30.94
C ASP A 702 -128.27 23.28 -30.09
N ASN A 703 -127.49 23.17 -29.02
CA ASN A 703 -127.48 21.95 -28.23
C ASN A 703 -128.80 21.84 -27.46
N ALA A 704 -129.47 20.69 -27.59
CA ALA A 704 -130.80 20.46 -27.02
C ALA A 704 -130.87 20.50 -25.47
N MET A 705 -129.76 20.72 -24.78
CA MET A 705 -129.64 20.67 -23.33
C MET A 705 -128.87 21.88 -22.80
N GLY A 706 -129.36 22.49 -21.71
CA GLY A 706 -128.70 23.64 -21.08
C GLY A 706 -129.60 24.88 -21.02
N SER A 707 -129.10 25.94 -20.38
CA SER A 707 -129.69 27.27 -20.47
C SER A 707 -129.33 27.92 -21.81
N LEU A 708 -130.21 28.78 -22.34
CA LEU A 708 -130.04 29.41 -23.66
C LEU A 708 -129.95 28.37 -24.79
N ARG A 709 -130.73 27.28 -24.70
CA ARG A 709 -130.86 26.34 -25.82
C ARG A 709 -131.78 26.96 -26.86
N ASP A 710 -131.52 26.68 -28.12
CA ASP A 710 -132.39 27.01 -29.22
C ASP A 710 -133.30 25.83 -29.55
N ASP A 711 -134.61 26.06 -29.43
CA ASP A 711 -135.63 25.11 -29.83
C ASP A 711 -135.96 25.24 -31.35
N CYS A 712 -135.41 26.25 -32.04
CA CYS A 712 -135.46 26.54 -33.48
C CYS A 712 -134.07 26.79 -34.14
N PRO A 713 -133.12 25.82 -34.16
CA PRO A 713 -131.67 25.98 -34.47
C PRO A 713 -131.24 26.53 -35.86
N THR A 714 -132.17 26.98 -36.69
CA THR A 714 -131.90 27.45 -38.05
C THR A 714 -132.67 28.73 -38.40
N GLU A 715 -133.51 29.22 -37.48
CA GLU A 715 -134.34 30.40 -37.66
C GLU A 715 -134.20 31.37 -36.49
N ALA A 716 -133.38 32.40 -36.69
CA ALA A 716 -133.06 33.37 -35.66
C ALA A 716 -134.29 33.97 -34.96
N GLY A 717 -134.27 33.89 -33.64
CA GLY A 717 -135.37 34.25 -32.77
C GLY A 717 -135.00 35.07 -31.54
N THR A 718 -136.01 35.52 -30.81
CA THR A 718 -135.81 36.20 -29.51
C THR A 718 -136.79 35.70 -28.44
N SER A 719 -137.55 34.65 -28.74
CA SER A 719 -138.50 34.08 -27.78
C SER A 719 -137.73 33.45 -26.60
N SER A 720 -138.26 33.62 -25.39
CA SER A 720 -137.56 33.21 -24.16
C SER A 720 -138.43 32.42 -23.17
N ILE A 721 -139.75 32.41 -23.35
CA ILE A 721 -140.70 31.86 -22.37
C ILE A 721 -141.15 30.44 -22.72
N ASP A 722 -141.66 30.21 -23.93
CA ASP A 722 -142.16 28.90 -24.37
C ASP A 722 -141.08 28.10 -25.09
N LEU A 723 -140.83 28.42 -26.35
CA LEU A 723 -139.72 27.92 -27.15
C LEU A 723 -138.63 28.98 -27.09
N GLN A 724 -137.41 28.61 -26.74
CA GLN A 724 -136.27 29.54 -26.69
C GLN A 724 -135.62 29.61 -28.08
N GLY A 725 -135.17 30.79 -28.53
CA GLY A 725 -134.50 30.97 -29.83
C GLY A 725 -135.39 30.91 -31.08
N CYS A 726 -136.72 30.99 -30.93
CA CYS A 726 -137.64 31.03 -32.07
C CYS A 726 -138.10 32.48 -32.41
N PRO A 727 -138.57 32.74 -33.64
CA PRO A 727 -139.03 34.08 -34.04
C PRO A 727 -140.14 34.63 -33.13
N ASP A 728 -139.93 35.84 -32.60
CA ASP A 728 -140.90 36.63 -31.80
C ASP A 728 -141.04 38.02 -32.42
N SER A 729 -141.98 38.16 -33.35
CA SER A 729 -142.16 39.38 -34.14
C SER A 729 -142.68 40.57 -33.32
N ASN A 730 -143.29 40.33 -32.17
CA ASN A 730 -143.90 41.37 -31.33
C ASN A 730 -143.16 41.61 -30.00
N SER A 731 -142.05 40.91 -29.77
CA SER A 731 -141.16 41.05 -28.61
C SER A 731 -141.89 40.93 -27.27
N ASP A 732 -142.88 40.02 -27.20
CA ASP A 732 -143.63 39.76 -25.96
C ASP A 732 -143.05 38.59 -25.14
N GLY A 733 -142.01 37.94 -25.66
CA GLY A 733 -141.27 36.84 -25.04
C GLY A 733 -141.76 35.45 -25.42
N PHE A 734 -142.93 35.34 -26.06
CA PHE A 734 -143.46 34.08 -26.60
C PHE A 734 -143.13 33.94 -28.09
N SER A 735 -142.97 32.72 -28.57
CA SER A 735 -142.75 32.45 -29.99
C SER A 735 -143.98 32.82 -30.83
N ASP A 736 -143.77 33.24 -32.08
CA ASP A 736 -144.84 33.51 -33.06
C ASP A 736 -145.77 32.28 -33.22
N SER A 737 -145.22 31.07 -33.02
CA SER A 737 -145.96 29.80 -33.07
C SER A 737 -146.97 29.63 -31.93
N TYR A 738 -146.72 30.24 -30.77
CA TYR A 738 -147.61 30.24 -29.62
C TYR A 738 -148.86 31.08 -29.88
N GLY A 739 -148.71 32.18 -30.62
CA GLY A 739 -149.77 33.04 -31.12
C GLY A 739 -150.25 34.11 -30.13
N THR A 740 -150.61 35.29 -30.66
CA THR A 740 -150.87 36.53 -29.90
C THR A 740 -152.02 36.44 -28.87
N ILE A 741 -153.07 35.65 -29.15
CA ILE A 741 -154.19 35.46 -28.22
C ILE A 741 -153.76 34.60 -27.02
N ASN A 742 -152.97 33.55 -27.27
CA ASN A 742 -152.50 32.66 -26.21
C ASN A 742 -151.47 33.38 -25.33
N ALA A 743 -150.55 34.15 -25.94
CA ALA A 743 -149.59 34.99 -25.23
C ALA A 743 -150.29 36.00 -24.31
N HIS A 744 -151.28 36.76 -24.82
CA HIS A 744 -152.07 37.70 -24.02
C HIS A 744 -152.81 37.04 -22.85
N ILE A 745 -153.37 35.83 -23.02
CA ILE A 745 -154.05 35.11 -21.94
C ILE A 745 -153.04 34.65 -20.87
N SER A 746 -151.88 34.12 -21.28
CA SER A 746 -150.80 33.73 -20.36
C SER A 746 -150.28 34.93 -19.57
N LEU A 747 -149.99 36.06 -20.23
CA LEU A 747 -149.55 37.31 -19.57
C LEU A 747 -150.63 37.89 -18.62
N MET A 748 -151.92 37.76 -18.95
CA MET A 748 -153.03 38.17 -18.07
C MET A 748 -153.21 37.25 -16.84
N SER A 749 -152.76 35.99 -16.92
CA SER A 749 -152.77 35.04 -15.81
C SER A 749 -151.67 35.35 -14.79
N GLU A 750 -150.55 35.92 -15.22
CA GLU A 750 -149.38 36.16 -14.37
C GLU A 750 -149.47 37.45 -13.53
N ASN A 751 -150.38 38.38 -13.85
CA ASN A 751 -150.62 39.63 -13.08
C ASN A 751 -152.12 39.93 -12.84
N PRO A 752 -152.76 39.38 -11.80
CA PRO A 752 -154.20 39.59 -11.54
C PRO A 752 -154.59 41.00 -11.05
N SER A 753 -153.62 41.83 -10.65
CA SER A 753 -153.81 43.17 -10.06
C SER A 753 -154.12 44.27 -11.09
N SER A 754 -153.72 44.11 -12.34
CA SER A 754 -153.97 45.06 -13.45
C SER A 754 -155.36 44.89 -14.08
N SER A 755 -155.98 43.72 -13.96
CA SER A 755 -157.29 43.43 -14.57
C SER A 755 -158.48 43.98 -13.78
N ILE A 756 -158.39 44.07 -12.44
CA ILE A 756 -159.51 44.55 -11.60
C ILE A 756 -159.80 46.05 -11.79
N PHE A 757 -158.77 46.89 -12.03
CA PHE A 757 -158.94 48.33 -12.22
C PHE A 757 -159.52 48.72 -13.58
N THR A 758 -159.40 47.85 -14.59
CA THR A 758 -159.90 48.08 -15.95
C THR A 758 -161.39 47.75 -16.09
N PHE A 759 -161.91 46.81 -15.30
CA PHE A 759 -163.34 46.44 -15.28
C PHE A 759 -164.16 47.13 -14.17
N LEU A 760 -163.51 47.85 -13.24
CA LEU A 760 -164.17 48.58 -12.15
C LEU A 760 -165.09 49.72 -12.64
N PRO A 761 -164.69 50.58 -13.59
CA PRO A 761 -165.53 51.67 -14.10
C PRO A 761 -166.84 51.22 -14.77
N PRO A 762 -166.87 50.21 -15.68
CA PRO A 762 -168.13 49.73 -16.26
C PRO A 762 -169.04 49.02 -15.24
N ILE A 763 -168.48 48.34 -14.24
CA ILE A 763 -169.27 47.70 -13.16
C ILE A 763 -169.92 48.74 -12.24
N ILE A 764 -169.21 49.82 -11.89
CA ILE A 764 -169.80 50.92 -11.10
C ILE A 764 -170.90 51.64 -11.89
N ILE A 765 -170.70 51.89 -13.19
CA ILE A 765 -171.73 52.48 -14.06
C ILE A 765 -172.95 51.56 -14.17
N PHE A 766 -172.76 50.25 -14.29
CA PHE A 766 -173.87 49.28 -14.33
C PHE A 766 -174.65 49.22 -13.00
N VAL A 767 -173.98 49.26 -11.85
CA VAL A 767 -174.66 49.26 -10.54
C VAL A 767 -175.36 50.60 -10.27
N LEU A 768 -174.76 51.74 -10.64
CA LEU A 768 -175.39 53.06 -10.49
C LEU A 768 -176.59 53.24 -11.42
N THR A 769 -176.52 52.75 -12.67
CA THR A 769 -177.67 52.77 -13.60
C THR A 769 -178.77 51.81 -13.15
N PHE A 770 -178.42 50.62 -12.64
CA PHE A 770 -179.40 49.67 -12.11
C PHE A 770 -180.11 50.18 -10.84
N LEU A 771 -179.40 50.85 -9.93
CA LEU A 771 -180.00 51.49 -8.74
C LEU A 771 -180.82 52.74 -9.10
N PHE A 772 -180.42 53.52 -10.11
CA PHE A 772 -181.18 54.67 -10.60
C PHE A 772 -182.48 54.26 -11.31
N VAL A 773 -182.45 53.19 -12.12
CA VAL A 773 -183.64 52.65 -12.81
C VAL A 773 -184.62 51.97 -11.84
N THR A 774 -184.13 51.36 -10.76
CA THR A 774 -184.99 50.76 -9.73
C THR A 774 -185.57 51.80 -8.75
N ALA A 775 -184.90 52.93 -8.52
CA ALA A 775 -185.42 54.03 -7.70
C ALA A 775 -186.50 54.89 -8.40
N LEU A 776 -186.51 54.95 -9.73
CA LEU A 776 -187.49 55.73 -10.51
C LEU A 776 -188.83 55.01 -10.78
N ARG A 777 -189.00 53.75 -10.35
CA ARG A 777 -190.21 52.94 -10.64
C ARG A 777 -191.20 52.85 -9.46
N LYS A 778 -191.16 53.81 -8.54
CA LYS A 778 -192.14 53.98 -7.47
C LYS A 778 -192.91 55.30 -7.64
N GLU A 779 -193.83 55.30 -8.60
CA GLU A 779 -195.16 55.95 -8.56
C GLU A 779 -195.83 55.81 -9.96
N ASP A 780 -197.13 55.54 -9.93
CA ASP A 780 -198.11 55.56 -11.03
C ASP A 780 -198.18 54.42 -12.07
N GLY A 781 -199.05 53.45 -11.75
CA GLY A 781 -200.33 53.22 -12.45
C GLY A 781 -200.37 52.84 -13.95
N GLY A 782 -201.01 51.70 -14.24
CA GLY A 782 -201.83 51.50 -15.46
C GLY A 782 -201.38 50.46 -16.49
N GLU A 783 -201.87 49.21 -16.33
CA GLU A 783 -202.62 48.38 -17.31
C GLU A 783 -202.85 48.97 -18.74
N ILE A 784 -202.87 48.30 -19.92
CA ILE A 784 -203.00 46.90 -20.42
C ILE A 784 -202.71 46.88 -21.96
N LEU A 785 -202.54 45.66 -22.53
CA LEU A 785 -202.77 45.14 -23.92
C LEU A 785 -201.52 44.41 -24.44
N GLU A 786 -201.50 43.11 -24.76
CA GLU A 786 -202.50 42.02 -24.87
C GLU A 786 -201.86 40.71 -24.37
#